data_AF-A0A165XEA1-F1
#
_entry.id   AF-A0A165XEA1-F1
#
_cell.length_a   1.000
_cell.length_b   1.000
_cell.length_c   1.000
_cell.angle_alpha   90.00
_cell.angle_beta   90.00
_cell.angle_gamma   90.00
#
_symmetry.space_group_name_H-M   'P 1'
#
loop_
_entity.id
_entity.type
_entity.pdbx_description
1 polymer ?
#
loop_
_entity_poly.entity_id
_entity_poly.type
_entity_poly.pdbx_seq_one_letter_code
_entity_poly.pdbx_strand_id
1 'polypeptide(L)'
;MDANLGAPPDLPASTTARPKENFISLDDEPPCGPEELRKIWLGQGKIFANIPEYVKDLFTKDIMIPAELYTRLLPPPALNVIDALKFDMPKRTHAFSFKSDPSLWSAEEPTVTITHPLFLSHAIPSFHALETLHEASRQAWLDGSRSIKLPGHAGRYPLYIITLYREASRVLDTLAEWQISQRFVATIPDGTEGKEEVMTLLACTGWANDVETLGRLQSTSSLYQVLSHEWFDDIIMTAGLAYIKSHCAKPTKFLSIDFNNGLYILEAETWPPEKYKMDKRRPIEYLREQGKKLRGRLDARAIISQTSKRLHTQSLKAPYQDDQYSCGIVTLHTLASKAGLENEDQPWTDATQSLHSLLWFRRLTSRENCKLANMPAVVRSRHDKPSKEQIAAAAAAESDGDGDSAYEDDSHNGAADEDSDGDSTMNDIVAEDTNEKPNAKKPKGSTQVQKTVKKDKSTSKTPLKRTLEDSISDTEAKVPKAKKARSLSVSTYGSSRSATYEKEARAAAQAGELNYEPWQYDEFLRKVMEYDEEATVDVLDPAVVTCSKCGEARRMKAPFNLCRFKEHHTKKLCPSYKAKWQGMKSQQSMMSSIFKRPEGTLTQGPQARAPKKQVPDFACPGLSGDLDSYVRRYLQRTPHSGGGGKKKEGLSQKYFKVSLTELTNQQRKKVDAAYDRSREWINDHQRGLVRSARCLQKEFNGGPCITCLALRHKGPFTNALARDGAKPDRQKYNRGVQSSTRKSAFDCPNAFAKANRRKFPF
;
A
#
# COMPACT_ATOMS: atom_id res chain seq x y z
N MET A 1 38.87 27.47 -79.01
CA MET A 1 39.69 27.81 -77.83
C MET A 1 38.81 27.60 -76.63
N ASP A 2 38.85 26.39 -76.08
CA ASP A 2 37.70 25.84 -75.36
C ASP A 2 38.06 25.74 -73.89
N ALA A 3 37.41 26.58 -73.08
CA ALA A 3 37.73 26.72 -71.67
C ALA A 3 37.19 25.52 -70.87
N ASN A 4 38.10 24.76 -70.27
CA ASN A 4 37.79 23.53 -69.56
C ASN A 4 37.15 23.81 -68.18
N LEU A 5 35.92 23.34 -67.96
CA LEU A 5 35.21 23.51 -66.68
C LEU A 5 35.60 22.40 -65.70
N GLY A 6 36.45 22.74 -64.73
CA GLY A 6 36.88 21.82 -63.67
C GLY A 6 35.73 21.42 -62.72
N ALA A 7 35.75 20.15 -62.30
CA ALA A 7 34.82 19.62 -61.31
C ALA A 7 35.15 20.08 -59.87
N PRO A 8 34.16 20.19 -58.97
CA PRO A 8 34.39 20.50 -57.56
C PRO A 8 35.04 19.32 -56.81
N PRO A 9 35.78 19.56 -55.72
CA PRO A 9 36.44 18.51 -54.94
C PRO A 9 35.45 17.70 -54.08
N ASP A 10 35.70 16.40 -53.95
CA ASP A 10 34.92 15.49 -53.11
C ASP A 10 35.04 15.81 -51.61
N LEU A 11 33.91 15.68 -50.90
CA LEU A 11 33.87 15.79 -49.43
C LEU A 11 34.23 14.44 -48.78
N PRO A 12 34.98 14.44 -47.65
CA PRO A 12 35.41 13.21 -46.99
C PRO A 12 34.21 12.42 -46.40
N ALA A 13 34.22 11.10 -46.61
CA ALA A 13 33.12 10.23 -46.20
C ALA A 13 33.02 10.07 -44.67
N SER A 14 31.98 10.67 -44.07
CA SER A 14 31.66 10.59 -42.64
C SER A 14 31.37 9.16 -42.17
N THR A 15 32.42 8.43 -41.80
CA THR A 15 32.36 7.00 -41.44
C THR A 15 32.03 6.81 -39.96
N THR A 16 30.88 7.36 -39.52
CA THR A 16 30.39 7.22 -38.15
C THR A 16 29.69 5.86 -37.96
N ALA A 17 30.47 4.78 -37.95
CA ALA A 17 30.00 3.48 -37.51
C ALA A 17 29.68 3.54 -36.02
N ARG A 18 28.40 3.56 -35.65
CA ARG A 18 28.01 3.40 -34.24
C ARG A 18 28.51 2.02 -33.75
N PRO A 19 29.17 1.93 -32.58
CA PRO A 19 29.50 0.65 -31.99
C PRO A 19 28.20 -0.15 -31.77
N LYS A 20 28.27 -1.47 -31.94
CA LYS A 20 27.15 -2.34 -31.57
C LYS A 20 26.97 -2.25 -30.05
N GLU A 21 25.78 -1.86 -29.61
CA GLU A 21 25.43 -1.90 -28.19
C GLU A 21 25.37 -3.38 -27.76
N ASN A 22 26.46 -3.87 -27.17
CA ASN A 22 26.49 -5.18 -26.51
C ASN A 22 25.53 -5.11 -25.31
N PHE A 23 24.32 -5.64 -25.50
CA PHE A 23 23.26 -5.59 -24.51
C PHE A 23 23.56 -6.62 -23.41
N ILE A 24 24.20 -6.15 -22.33
CA ILE A 24 24.46 -6.92 -21.10
C ILE A 24 23.13 -7.48 -20.60
N SER A 25 23.09 -8.75 -20.17
CA SER A 25 21.85 -9.35 -19.68
C SER A 25 21.42 -8.71 -18.36
N LEU A 26 20.11 -8.70 -18.11
CA LEU A 26 19.54 -8.15 -16.89
C LEU A 26 19.63 -9.10 -15.68
N ASP A 27 19.95 -10.37 -15.93
CA ASP A 27 20.03 -11.45 -14.94
C ASP A 27 21.49 -11.89 -14.63
N ASP A 28 22.50 -11.27 -15.26
CA ASP A 28 23.92 -11.57 -15.00
C ASP A 28 24.39 -10.95 -13.66
N GLU A 29 25.39 -11.56 -13.02
CA GLU A 29 26.11 -10.94 -11.89
C GLU A 29 26.76 -9.62 -12.31
N PRO A 30 26.94 -8.65 -11.38
CA PRO A 30 27.56 -7.36 -11.71
C PRO A 30 28.93 -7.57 -12.36
N PRO A 31 29.14 -7.15 -13.63
CA PRO A 31 30.32 -7.55 -14.41
C PRO A 31 31.63 -6.85 -13.98
N CYS A 32 31.58 -6.04 -12.94
CA CYS A 32 32.67 -5.20 -12.46
C CYS A 32 32.35 -4.65 -11.04
N GLY A 33 33.35 -4.05 -10.39
CA GLY A 33 33.21 -3.50 -9.03
C GLY A 33 32.34 -2.23 -8.96
N PRO A 34 31.95 -1.78 -7.74
CA PRO A 34 31.08 -0.62 -7.55
C PRO A 34 31.52 0.66 -8.27
N GLU A 35 32.82 0.98 -8.25
CA GLU A 35 33.34 2.19 -8.90
C GLU A 35 33.29 2.13 -10.42
N GLU A 36 33.43 0.94 -11.00
CA GLU A 36 33.34 0.73 -12.44
C GLU A 36 31.88 0.75 -12.89
N LEU A 37 30.97 0.16 -12.10
CA LEU A 37 29.53 0.35 -12.28
C LEU A 37 29.11 1.82 -12.21
N ARG A 38 29.64 2.62 -11.27
CA ARG A 38 29.38 4.07 -11.25
C ARG A 38 29.89 4.75 -12.53
N LYS A 39 31.10 4.44 -13.03
CA LYS A 39 31.61 4.96 -14.32
C LYS A 39 30.74 4.55 -15.52
N ILE A 40 30.20 3.34 -15.52
CA ILE A 40 29.41 2.76 -16.63
C ILE A 40 27.96 3.27 -16.66
N TRP A 41 27.37 3.62 -15.51
CA TRP A 41 25.94 3.98 -15.43
C TRP A 41 25.66 5.47 -15.22
N LEU A 42 26.49 6.18 -14.45
CA LEU A 42 26.22 7.58 -14.09
C LEU A 42 26.54 8.54 -15.25
N GLY A 43 25.68 9.53 -15.46
CA GLY A 43 25.80 10.53 -16.54
C GLY A 43 25.42 10.02 -17.95
N GLN A 44 25.11 8.73 -18.11
CA GLN A 44 24.91 8.10 -19.42
C GLN A 44 23.48 8.26 -20.02
N GLY A 45 22.71 9.25 -19.55
CA GLY A 45 21.35 9.54 -20.03
C GLY A 45 20.36 8.36 -19.90
N LYS A 46 20.61 7.44 -18.97
CA LYS A 46 19.77 6.26 -18.72
C LYS A 46 18.55 6.65 -17.87
N ILE A 47 17.46 5.89 -17.98
CA ILE A 47 16.23 6.14 -17.20
C ILE A 47 16.20 5.17 -16.02
N PHE A 48 16.11 5.67 -14.78
CA PHE A 48 16.22 4.87 -13.55
C PHE A 48 15.20 3.73 -13.48
N ALA A 49 13.99 3.92 -14.02
CA ALA A 49 12.96 2.88 -14.08
C ALA A 49 13.34 1.64 -14.91
N ASN A 50 14.42 1.69 -15.70
CA ASN A 50 14.85 0.62 -16.61
C ASN A 50 16.24 0.04 -16.27
N ILE A 51 16.86 0.39 -15.13
CA ILE A 51 18.21 -0.10 -14.76
C ILE A 51 18.15 -1.48 -14.08
N PRO A 52 19.24 -2.29 -14.16
CA PRO A 52 19.38 -3.55 -13.42
C PRO A 52 19.27 -3.36 -11.89
N GLU A 53 18.92 -4.42 -11.16
CA GLU A 53 18.72 -4.34 -9.71
C GLU A 53 20.01 -3.96 -8.97
N TYR A 54 21.17 -4.49 -9.38
CA TYR A 54 22.47 -4.15 -8.78
C TYR A 54 22.82 -2.65 -8.88
N VAL A 55 22.27 -1.91 -9.85
CA VAL A 55 22.47 -0.46 -9.97
C VAL A 55 21.56 0.30 -8.97
N LYS A 56 20.39 -0.26 -8.64
CA LYS A 56 19.51 0.26 -7.58
C LYS A 56 20.09 -0.01 -6.19
N ASP A 57 20.79 -1.13 -6.02
CA ASP A 57 21.54 -1.41 -4.79
C ASP A 57 22.68 -0.40 -4.58
N LEU A 58 23.36 0.03 -5.65
CA LEU A 58 24.34 1.12 -5.58
C LEU A 58 23.70 2.46 -5.18
N PHE A 59 22.59 2.86 -5.84
CA PHE A 59 21.83 4.04 -5.42
C PHE A 59 21.41 3.97 -3.94
N THR A 60 20.96 2.80 -3.49
CA THR A 60 20.50 2.58 -2.11
C THR A 60 21.65 2.71 -1.11
N LYS A 61 22.87 2.30 -1.46
CA LYS A 61 24.08 2.53 -0.67
C LYS A 61 24.49 4.01 -0.66
N ASP A 62 24.51 4.66 -1.82
CA ASP A 62 24.95 6.05 -1.99
C ASP A 62 24.00 7.07 -1.30
N ILE A 63 22.74 6.68 -1.06
CA ILE A 63 21.75 7.48 -0.32
C ILE A 63 21.50 6.98 1.12
N MET A 64 22.25 5.98 1.59
CA MET A 64 22.18 5.47 2.96
C MET A 64 22.81 6.45 3.95
N ILE A 65 22.24 6.59 5.15
CA ILE A 65 22.82 7.41 6.22
C ILE A 65 24.01 6.63 6.83
N PRO A 66 25.20 7.21 6.98
CA PRO A 66 26.30 6.61 7.74
C PRO A 66 25.89 6.30 9.18
N ALA A 67 26.31 5.16 9.74
CA ALA A 67 25.83 4.66 11.03
C ALA A 67 26.22 5.59 12.20
N GLU A 68 27.36 6.25 12.09
CA GLU A 68 27.92 7.23 13.02
C GLU A 68 27.16 8.55 12.98
N LEU A 69 26.51 8.86 11.85
CA LEU A 69 25.60 10.00 11.74
C LEU A 69 24.20 9.63 12.20
N TYR A 70 23.71 8.42 11.93
CA TYR A 70 22.41 7.96 12.39
C TYR A 70 22.33 7.98 13.93
N THR A 71 23.30 7.36 14.60
CA THR A 71 23.35 7.28 16.08
C THR A 71 23.63 8.62 16.78
N ARG A 72 24.21 9.61 16.07
CA ARG A 72 24.54 10.93 16.60
C ARG A 72 23.48 12.00 16.33
N LEU A 73 22.68 11.85 15.26
CA LEU A 73 21.74 12.87 14.80
C LEU A 73 20.27 12.50 15.05
N LEU A 74 19.97 11.25 15.40
CA LEU A 74 18.63 10.77 15.71
C LEU A 74 18.64 9.99 17.04
N PRO A 75 17.58 10.06 17.86
CA PRO A 75 17.48 9.27 19.07
C PRO A 75 17.44 7.77 18.73
N PRO A 76 18.34 6.93 19.28
CA PRO A 76 18.28 5.48 19.05
C PRO A 76 16.91 4.91 19.48
N PRO A 77 16.30 3.96 18.75
CA PRO A 77 14.97 3.41 19.10
C PRO A 77 14.86 2.82 20.52
N ALA A 78 15.99 2.44 21.11
CA ALA A 78 16.11 1.93 22.47
C ALA A 78 16.31 3.00 23.56
N LEU A 79 16.49 4.27 23.19
CA LEU A 79 16.44 5.39 24.14
C LEU A 79 15.04 5.46 24.76
N ASN A 80 14.94 5.64 26.07
CA ASN A 80 13.63 5.65 26.73
C ASN A 80 12.77 6.84 26.28
N VAL A 81 11.44 6.74 26.38
CA VAL A 81 10.51 7.80 25.93
C VAL A 81 10.82 9.15 26.58
N ILE A 82 11.13 9.18 27.87
CA ILE A 82 11.36 10.43 28.61
C ILE A 82 12.62 11.16 28.13
N ASP A 83 13.70 10.46 27.78
CA ASP A 83 14.93 11.05 27.24
C ASP A 83 14.87 11.27 25.72
N ALA A 84 14.13 10.45 24.98
CA ALA A 84 13.86 10.67 23.56
C ALA A 84 13.02 11.95 23.33
N LEU A 85 12.09 12.27 24.23
CA LEU A 85 11.35 13.54 24.25
C LEU A 85 12.22 14.76 24.62
N LYS A 86 13.42 14.56 25.18
CA LYS A 86 14.43 15.62 25.42
C LYS A 86 15.46 15.73 24.30
N PHE A 87 15.46 14.82 23.34
CA PHE A 87 16.45 14.80 22.26
C PHE A 87 16.22 16.01 21.34
N ASP A 88 17.22 16.87 21.20
CA ASP A 88 17.15 18.03 20.31
C ASP A 88 16.89 17.58 18.87
N MET A 89 15.75 17.99 18.30
CA MET A 89 15.37 17.67 16.93
C MET A 89 15.10 18.95 16.12
N PRO A 90 15.45 18.99 14.81
CA PRO A 90 15.23 20.18 14.01
C PRO A 90 13.74 20.42 13.76
N LYS A 91 13.31 21.69 13.66
CA LYS A 91 11.89 22.01 13.49
C LYS A 91 11.38 21.63 12.11
N ARG A 92 10.24 20.95 12.02
CA ARG A 92 9.53 20.73 10.74
C ARG A 92 8.95 22.05 10.23
N THR A 93 9.01 22.27 8.91
CA THR A 93 8.32 23.38 8.24
C THR A 93 7.51 22.90 7.04
N HIS A 94 6.33 23.50 6.87
CA HIS A 94 5.43 23.24 5.75
C HIS A 94 5.77 24.11 4.53
N ALA A 95 6.51 25.21 4.71
CA ALA A 95 6.80 26.19 3.66
C ALA A 95 7.73 25.69 2.53
N PHE A 96 8.42 24.55 2.72
CA PHE A 96 9.30 23.98 1.71
C PHE A 96 8.55 23.24 0.59
N SER A 97 8.02 24.01 -0.36
CA SER A 97 7.53 23.51 -1.66
C SER A 97 8.69 23.17 -2.60
N PHE A 98 9.30 21.98 -2.42
CA PHE A 98 10.28 21.44 -3.36
C PHE A 98 9.62 21.05 -4.68
N LYS A 99 9.61 22.00 -5.61
CA LYS A 99 9.44 21.71 -7.04
C LYS A 99 10.66 20.90 -7.50
N SER A 100 10.47 19.98 -8.46
CA SER A 100 11.53 19.17 -9.06
C SER A 100 12.42 20.01 -9.98
N ASP A 101 13.13 20.98 -9.41
CA ASP A 101 14.01 21.91 -10.11
C ASP A 101 15.38 21.25 -10.34
N PRO A 102 15.86 21.15 -11.59
CA PRO A 102 17.18 20.61 -11.90
C PRO A 102 18.33 21.33 -11.19
N SER A 103 18.20 22.62 -10.84
CA SER A 103 19.28 23.39 -10.21
C SER A 103 19.57 23.00 -8.77
N LEU A 104 18.69 22.20 -8.14
CA LEU A 104 18.94 21.61 -6.82
C LEU A 104 20.08 20.57 -6.87
N TRP A 105 20.30 19.92 -8.01
CA TRP A 105 21.26 18.81 -8.12
C TRP A 105 22.62 19.30 -8.63
N SER A 106 23.69 18.64 -8.22
CA SER A 106 25.05 19.01 -8.61
C SER A 106 25.93 17.76 -8.80
N ALA A 107 26.66 17.74 -9.92
CA ALA A 107 27.67 16.72 -10.21
C ALA A 107 28.97 16.90 -9.40
N GLU A 108 29.15 18.07 -8.76
CA GLU A 108 30.27 18.32 -7.86
C GLU A 108 30.06 17.63 -6.51
N GLU A 109 31.15 17.32 -5.83
CA GLU A 109 31.12 16.74 -4.48
C GLU A 109 30.46 17.65 -3.44
N PRO A 110 29.88 17.08 -2.36
CA PRO A 110 29.35 17.85 -1.25
C PRO A 110 30.47 18.68 -0.58
N THR A 111 30.17 19.95 -0.29
CA THR A 111 31.08 20.85 0.44
C THR A 111 30.75 20.93 1.93
N VAL A 112 29.69 20.24 2.38
CA VAL A 112 29.13 20.39 3.72
C VAL A 112 29.06 19.04 4.43
N THR A 113 29.92 18.86 5.43
CA THR A 113 29.86 17.73 6.37
C THR A 113 28.75 17.97 7.39
N ILE A 114 27.83 17.01 7.55
CA ILE A 114 26.67 17.17 8.43
C ILE A 114 27.07 16.95 9.89
N THR A 115 27.07 18.03 10.67
CA THR A 115 27.32 18.05 12.12
C THR A 115 26.00 18.25 12.89
N HIS A 116 25.99 17.93 14.19
CA HIS A 116 24.79 18.07 15.03
C HIS A 116 24.26 19.51 15.09
N PRO A 117 25.07 20.56 15.37
CA PRO A 117 24.57 21.93 15.39
C PRO A 117 24.03 22.40 14.03
N LEU A 118 24.67 21.98 12.93
CA LEU A 118 24.20 22.29 11.58
C LEU A 118 22.86 21.61 11.30
N PHE A 119 22.71 20.33 11.61
CA PHE A 119 21.46 19.60 11.46
C PHE A 119 20.31 20.26 12.24
N LEU A 120 20.52 20.66 13.49
CA LEU A 120 19.51 21.38 14.31
C LEU A 120 19.11 22.75 13.73
N SER A 121 20.04 23.45 13.06
CA SER A 121 19.76 24.75 12.42
C SER A 121 18.92 24.65 11.14
N HIS A 122 18.75 23.45 10.59
CA HIS A 122 17.93 23.23 9.40
C HIS A 122 16.45 23.05 9.76
N ALA A 123 15.55 23.51 8.89
CA ALA A 123 14.14 23.17 9.02
C ALA A 123 13.80 21.94 8.17
N ILE A 124 13.21 20.90 8.77
CA ILE A 124 12.87 19.65 8.07
C ILE A 124 11.67 19.89 7.13
N PRO A 125 11.76 19.60 5.82
CA PRO A 125 10.65 19.74 4.89
C PRO A 125 9.47 18.80 5.19
N SER A 126 8.29 19.12 4.67
CA SER A 126 7.13 18.22 4.78
C SER A 126 7.39 16.84 4.14
N PHE A 127 6.81 15.78 4.72
CA PHE A 127 7.02 14.40 4.25
C PHE A 127 6.70 14.21 2.75
N HIS A 128 5.67 14.89 2.23
CA HIS A 128 5.35 14.84 0.80
C HIS A 128 6.43 15.49 -0.10
N ALA A 129 7.03 16.58 0.35
CA ALA A 129 8.17 17.19 -0.35
C ALA A 129 9.41 16.29 -0.28
N LEU A 130 9.62 15.57 0.83
CA LEU A 130 10.71 14.61 0.97
C LEU A 130 10.56 13.36 0.10
N GLU A 131 9.35 12.81 -0.04
CA GLU A 131 9.09 11.74 -1.02
C GLU A 131 9.30 12.23 -2.47
N THR A 132 8.93 13.47 -2.76
CA THR A 132 9.14 14.09 -4.08
C THR A 132 10.64 14.28 -4.38
N LEU A 133 11.43 14.72 -3.39
CA LEU A 133 12.89 14.79 -3.49
C LEU A 133 13.54 13.41 -3.65
N HIS A 134 13.06 12.40 -2.91
CA HIS A 134 13.60 11.04 -2.97
C HIS A 134 13.28 10.32 -4.29
N GLU A 135 12.12 10.57 -4.91
CA GLU A 135 11.84 10.07 -6.26
C GLU A 135 12.68 10.80 -7.32
N ALA A 136 12.89 12.11 -7.17
CA ALA A 136 13.74 12.89 -8.06
C ALA A 136 15.24 12.53 -7.94
N SER A 137 15.73 12.23 -6.73
CA SER A 137 17.15 11.92 -6.49
C SER A 137 17.62 10.66 -7.21
N ARG A 138 16.72 9.69 -7.44
CA ARG A 138 16.99 8.48 -8.24
C ARG A 138 17.51 8.81 -9.64
N GLN A 139 16.78 9.67 -10.34
CA GLN A 139 17.15 10.07 -11.70
C GLN A 139 18.33 11.05 -11.66
N ALA A 140 18.35 12.00 -10.72
CA ALA A 140 19.46 12.95 -10.59
C ALA A 140 20.81 12.27 -10.30
N TRP A 141 20.85 11.25 -9.44
CA TRP A 141 22.03 10.39 -9.19
C TRP A 141 22.47 9.72 -10.48
N LEU A 142 21.56 9.06 -11.20
CA LEU A 142 21.84 8.39 -12.47
C LEU A 142 22.29 9.35 -13.59
N ASP A 143 21.84 10.61 -13.55
CA ASP A 143 22.28 11.70 -14.42
C ASP A 143 23.67 12.26 -14.03
N GLY A 144 24.30 11.72 -12.97
CA GLY A 144 25.67 12.05 -12.54
C GLY A 144 25.77 12.98 -11.32
N SER A 145 24.66 13.27 -10.62
CA SER A 145 24.68 14.14 -9.45
C SER A 145 25.27 13.44 -8.23
N ARG A 146 26.19 14.10 -7.53
CA ARG A 146 26.85 13.64 -6.29
C ARG A 146 26.36 14.37 -5.04
N SER A 147 25.73 15.53 -5.21
CA SER A 147 25.26 16.37 -4.10
C SER A 147 23.98 17.16 -4.43
N ILE A 148 23.35 17.70 -3.39
CA ILE A 148 22.15 18.54 -3.47
C ILE A 148 22.38 19.90 -2.79
N LYS A 149 21.89 20.97 -3.42
CA LYS A 149 21.81 22.33 -2.89
C LYS A 149 20.44 22.53 -2.24
N LEU A 150 20.41 22.88 -0.95
CA LEU A 150 19.15 23.14 -0.23
C LEU A 150 18.81 24.64 -0.29
N PRO A 151 17.57 25.04 -0.65
CA PRO A 151 17.17 26.44 -0.70
C PRO A 151 17.39 27.16 0.64
N GLY A 152 18.07 28.31 0.61
CA GLY A 152 18.40 29.10 1.80
C GLY A 152 19.68 28.67 2.52
N HIS A 153 20.32 27.56 2.13
CA HIS A 153 21.56 27.07 2.74
C HIS A 153 22.77 27.30 1.83
N ALA A 154 23.94 27.57 2.44
CA ALA A 154 25.19 27.72 1.71
C ALA A 154 25.87 26.35 1.48
N GLY A 155 26.36 26.12 0.26
CA GLY A 155 27.13 24.92 -0.10
C GLY A 155 26.30 23.77 -0.68
N ARG A 156 26.90 22.58 -0.68
CA ARG A 156 26.35 21.34 -1.25
C ARG A 156 26.35 20.21 -0.22
N TYR A 157 25.22 19.53 -0.07
CA TYR A 157 25.01 18.45 0.89
C TYR A 157 25.08 17.07 0.20
N PRO A 158 25.54 16.02 0.89
CA PRO A 158 25.55 14.66 0.35
C PRO A 158 24.10 14.15 0.18
N LEU A 159 23.86 13.31 -0.83
CA LEU A 159 22.50 12.88 -1.20
C LEU A 159 21.72 12.19 -0.06
N TYR A 160 22.41 11.52 0.87
CA TYR A 160 21.78 10.90 2.04
C TYR A 160 21.09 11.89 3.00
N ILE A 161 21.28 13.22 2.85
CA ILE A 161 20.50 14.24 3.59
C ILE A 161 18.98 14.06 3.37
N ILE A 162 18.57 13.57 2.19
CA ILE A 162 17.16 13.31 1.87
C ILE A 162 16.63 12.14 2.71
N THR A 163 17.43 11.08 2.88
CA THR A 163 17.10 9.94 3.75
C THR A 163 17.11 10.37 5.22
N LEU A 164 18.12 11.13 5.65
CA LEU A 164 18.20 11.67 7.01
C LEU A 164 16.97 12.51 7.37
N TYR A 165 16.51 13.41 6.49
CA TYR A 165 15.27 14.16 6.71
C TYR A 165 14.01 13.27 6.72
N ARG A 166 13.96 12.17 5.95
CA ARG A 166 12.81 11.25 5.96
C ARG A 166 12.72 10.48 7.26
N GLU A 167 13.84 9.99 7.78
CA GLU A 167 13.87 9.33 9.09
C GLU A 167 13.65 10.34 10.22
N ALA A 168 14.28 11.53 10.18
CA ALA A 168 14.03 12.61 11.13
C ALA A 168 12.57 13.07 11.14
N SER A 169 11.89 13.08 9.99
CA SER A 169 10.45 13.34 9.92
C SER A 169 9.68 12.28 10.70
N ARG A 170 9.93 10.98 10.49
CA ARG A 170 9.24 9.90 11.23
C ARG A 170 9.51 9.94 12.73
N VAL A 171 10.76 10.21 13.13
CA VAL A 171 11.12 10.45 14.54
C VAL A 171 10.26 11.57 15.11
N LEU A 172 10.15 12.71 14.42
CA LEU A 172 9.31 13.83 14.87
C LEU A 172 7.82 13.50 14.97
N ASP A 173 7.28 12.66 14.08
CA ASP A 173 5.89 12.20 14.19
C ASP A 173 5.70 11.38 15.48
N THR A 174 6.54 10.37 15.72
CA THR A 174 6.40 9.51 16.90
C THR A 174 6.83 10.17 18.22
N LEU A 175 7.73 11.14 18.20
CA LEU A 175 7.97 11.99 19.37
C LEU A 175 6.78 12.91 19.66
N ALA A 176 6.07 13.40 18.64
CA ALA A 176 4.84 14.17 18.87
C ALA A 176 3.72 13.28 19.43
N GLU A 177 3.56 12.05 18.92
CA GLU A 177 2.66 11.03 19.46
C GLU A 177 2.96 10.75 20.95
N TRP A 178 4.21 10.47 21.31
CA TRP A 178 4.62 10.30 22.71
C TRP A 178 4.46 11.57 23.58
N GLN A 179 4.59 12.76 22.99
CA GLN A 179 4.37 14.02 23.71
C GLN A 179 2.88 14.22 24.07
N ILE A 180 1.94 13.68 23.28
CA ILE A 180 0.53 13.62 23.67
C ILE A 180 0.38 12.77 24.94
N SER A 181 1.04 11.60 25.01
CA SER A 181 0.99 10.75 26.21
C SER A 181 1.64 11.34 27.43
N GLN A 182 2.78 12.03 27.29
CA GLN A 182 3.40 12.73 28.40
C GLN A 182 2.47 13.83 28.96
N ARG A 183 1.76 14.56 28.08
CA ARG A 183 0.75 15.55 28.50
C ARG A 183 -0.47 14.89 29.16
N PHE A 184 -0.97 13.79 28.61
CA PHE A 184 -2.08 13.02 29.18
C PHE A 184 -1.76 12.54 30.61
N VAL A 185 -0.60 11.91 30.83
CA VAL A 185 -0.20 11.49 32.19
C VAL A 185 0.01 12.70 33.12
N ALA A 186 0.45 13.85 32.58
CA ALA A 186 0.60 15.07 33.37
C ALA A 186 -0.74 15.75 33.77
N THR A 187 -1.87 15.50 33.08
CA THR A 187 -3.19 16.01 33.51
C THR A 187 -3.84 15.17 34.60
N ILE A 188 -3.37 13.94 34.82
CA ILE A 188 -3.87 13.05 35.88
C ILE A 188 -3.40 13.58 37.25
N PRO A 189 -4.24 13.66 38.29
CA PRO A 189 -3.82 14.11 39.62
C PRO A 189 -2.68 13.27 40.21
N ASP A 190 -1.78 13.91 40.96
CA ASP A 190 -0.76 13.20 41.74
C ASP A 190 -1.42 12.34 42.82
N GLY A 191 -0.80 11.20 43.15
CA GLY A 191 -1.40 10.17 44.01
C GLY A 191 -2.47 9.29 43.33
N THR A 192 -2.82 9.53 42.06
CA THR A 192 -3.66 8.58 41.29
C THR A 192 -2.91 7.26 41.10
N GLU A 193 -3.59 6.14 41.37
CA GLU A 193 -3.01 4.81 41.29
C GLU A 193 -2.39 4.53 39.91
N GLY A 194 -1.19 3.91 39.92
CA GLY A 194 -0.43 3.58 38.72
C GLY A 194 0.29 4.76 38.05
N LYS A 195 0.03 6.03 38.40
CA LYS A 195 0.65 7.19 37.72
C LYS A 195 2.18 7.17 37.80
N GLU A 196 2.73 6.95 39.00
CA GLU A 196 4.18 6.90 39.24
C GLU A 196 4.84 5.68 38.56
N GLU A 197 4.14 4.54 38.54
CA GLU A 197 4.61 3.32 37.86
C GLU A 197 4.64 3.52 36.34
N VAL A 198 3.62 4.15 35.76
CA VAL A 198 3.60 4.50 34.33
C VAL A 198 4.69 5.50 33.96
N MET A 199 4.95 6.52 34.80
CA MET A 199 6.09 7.43 34.59
C MET A 199 7.44 6.69 34.65
N THR A 200 7.58 5.73 35.56
CA THR A 200 8.76 4.85 35.67
C THR A 200 8.90 3.94 34.43
N LEU A 201 7.79 3.39 33.94
CA LEU A 201 7.74 2.58 32.72
C LEU A 201 8.07 3.41 31.47
N LEU A 202 7.62 4.66 31.35
CA LEU A 202 8.03 5.57 30.27
C LEU A 202 9.53 5.89 30.32
N ALA A 203 10.12 6.01 31.51
CA ALA A 203 11.56 6.16 31.70
C ALA A 203 12.37 4.87 31.42
N CYS A 204 11.72 3.72 31.26
CA CYS A 204 12.33 2.41 30.99
C CYS A 204 11.98 1.83 29.60
N THR A 205 10.97 2.35 28.90
CA THR A 205 10.47 1.84 27.63
C THR A 205 11.12 2.60 26.48
N GLY A 206 11.78 1.89 25.56
CA GLY A 206 12.36 2.49 24.34
C GLY A 206 11.29 3.10 23.44
N TRP A 207 11.52 4.28 22.85
CA TRP A 207 10.48 5.05 22.15
C TRP A 207 9.99 4.42 20.83
N ALA A 208 10.80 3.60 20.16
CA ALA A 208 10.44 2.89 18.92
C ALA A 208 11.06 1.48 18.82
N ASN A 209 11.41 0.87 19.95
CA ASN A 209 11.84 -0.52 20.00
C ASN A 209 10.74 -1.49 19.56
N ASP A 210 11.15 -2.56 18.86
CA ASP A 210 10.33 -3.77 18.70
C ASP A 210 10.25 -4.51 20.05
N VAL A 211 9.09 -4.48 20.72
CA VAL A 211 8.81 -5.25 21.94
C VAL A 211 8.06 -6.52 21.58
N GLU A 212 8.48 -7.66 22.13
CA GLU A 212 7.78 -8.93 21.96
C GLU A 212 6.61 -9.04 22.96
N THR A 213 5.53 -8.29 22.69
CA THR A 213 4.27 -8.47 23.41
C THR A 213 3.69 -9.85 23.05
N LEU A 214 3.73 -10.80 23.99
CA LEU A 214 2.93 -12.03 23.96
C LEU A 214 3.14 -12.89 22.70
N GLY A 215 4.39 -12.99 22.23
CA GLY A 215 4.77 -13.77 21.04
C GLY A 215 4.53 -13.07 19.70
N ARG A 216 4.31 -11.75 19.71
CA ARG A 216 4.34 -10.88 18.52
C ARG A 216 5.27 -9.71 18.77
N LEU A 217 6.16 -9.45 17.81
CA LEU A 217 6.91 -8.19 17.77
C LEU A 217 5.93 -7.06 17.40
N GLN A 218 5.79 -6.09 18.28
CA GLN A 218 5.06 -4.85 18.08
C GLN A 218 6.02 -3.67 18.29
N SER A 219 5.83 -2.58 17.55
CA SER A 219 6.56 -1.35 17.87
C SER A 219 5.93 -0.71 19.09
N THR A 220 6.78 -0.34 20.05
CA THR A 220 6.44 0.55 21.17
C THR A 220 5.77 1.84 20.72
N SER A 221 6.02 2.29 19.48
CA SER A 221 5.37 3.47 18.88
C SER A 221 3.84 3.37 18.69
N SER A 222 3.17 2.23 18.93
CA SER A 222 1.69 2.23 19.05
C SER A 222 1.20 2.49 20.48
N LEU A 223 2.05 2.32 21.51
CA LEU A 223 1.62 2.32 22.93
C LEU A 223 1.17 3.69 23.44
N TYR A 224 1.51 4.79 22.75
CA TYR A 224 1.01 6.13 23.10
C TYR A 224 -0.53 6.20 23.07
N GLN A 225 -1.18 5.42 22.19
CA GLN A 225 -2.65 5.37 22.07
C GLN A 225 -3.30 4.98 23.41
N VAL A 226 -2.65 4.10 24.18
CA VAL A 226 -3.14 3.64 25.49
C VAL A 226 -3.14 4.76 26.54
N LEU A 227 -2.28 5.76 26.34
CA LEU A 227 -2.14 6.97 27.16
C LEU A 227 -2.53 8.22 26.34
N SER A 228 -3.59 8.16 25.53
CA SER A 228 -4.08 9.33 24.80
C SER A 228 -5.60 9.32 24.62
N HIS A 229 -6.13 10.32 23.92
CA HIS A 229 -7.52 10.40 23.48
C HIS A 229 -7.70 9.94 22.02
N GLU A 230 -6.83 9.04 21.55
CA GLU A 230 -6.90 8.48 20.19
C GLU A 230 -7.49 7.06 20.17
N TRP A 231 -7.92 6.63 18.99
CA TRP A 231 -8.50 5.31 18.78
C TRP A 231 -7.41 4.24 18.79
N PHE A 232 -7.68 3.13 19.49
CA PHE A 232 -6.78 1.97 19.49
C PHE A 232 -6.75 1.32 18.10
N ASP A 233 -5.55 1.13 17.58
CA ASP A 233 -5.32 0.39 16.34
C ASP A 233 -5.48 -1.14 16.53
N ASP A 234 -5.45 -1.89 15.42
CA ASP A 234 -5.51 -3.36 15.43
C ASP A 234 -4.34 -4.00 16.23
N ILE A 235 -3.23 -3.29 16.44
CA ILE A 235 -2.01 -3.76 17.12
C ILE A 235 -2.25 -3.73 18.64
N ILE A 236 -2.70 -2.60 19.19
CA ILE A 236 -3.05 -2.44 20.60
C ILE A 236 -4.26 -3.31 20.98
N MET A 237 -5.30 -3.36 20.15
CA MET A 237 -6.42 -4.27 20.37
C MET A 237 -5.97 -5.74 20.37
N THR A 238 -5.08 -6.14 19.45
CA THR A 238 -4.50 -7.49 19.47
C THR A 238 -3.68 -7.76 20.73
N ALA A 239 -2.89 -6.78 21.19
CA ALA A 239 -2.04 -6.91 22.38
C ALA A 239 -2.89 -7.13 23.64
N GLY A 240 -3.90 -6.29 23.86
CA GLY A 240 -4.83 -6.42 24.98
C GLY A 240 -5.60 -7.74 24.96
N LEU A 241 -6.09 -8.17 23.79
CA LEU A 241 -6.76 -9.48 23.64
C LEU A 241 -5.83 -10.66 23.91
N ALA A 242 -4.55 -10.57 23.52
CA ALA A 242 -3.55 -11.58 23.83
C ALA A 242 -3.18 -11.59 25.32
N TYR A 243 -3.08 -10.42 25.97
CA TYR A 243 -2.85 -10.28 27.41
C TYR A 243 -3.98 -10.93 28.20
N ILE A 244 -5.22 -10.63 27.83
CA ILE A 244 -6.40 -11.24 28.47
C ILE A 244 -6.33 -12.77 28.33
N LYS A 245 -6.15 -13.26 27.10
CA LYS A 245 -6.09 -14.70 26.80
C LYS A 245 -4.98 -15.45 27.55
N SER A 246 -3.84 -14.83 27.82
CA SER A 246 -2.72 -15.47 28.54
C SER A 246 -2.91 -15.49 30.06
N HIS A 247 -3.57 -14.49 30.64
CA HIS A 247 -3.77 -14.38 32.09
C HIS A 247 -5.08 -15.05 32.58
N CYS A 248 -5.99 -15.43 31.67
CA CYS A 248 -7.23 -16.16 31.98
C CYS A 248 -6.95 -17.50 32.70
N ALA A 249 -7.03 -17.52 34.04
CA ALA A 249 -6.81 -18.71 34.86
C ALA A 249 -7.75 -19.90 34.55
N LYS A 250 -8.82 -19.68 33.78
CA LYS A 250 -9.71 -20.71 33.22
C LYS A 250 -10.00 -20.36 31.76
N PRO A 251 -9.95 -21.32 30.80
CA PRO A 251 -10.46 -21.10 29.45
C PRO A 251 -11.99 -20.97 29.51
N THR A 252 -12.48 -19.73 29.60
CA THR A 252 -13.90 -19.41 29.61
C THR A 252 -14.55 -19.78 28.28
N LYS A 253 -15.85 -20.13 28.33
CA LYS A 253 -16.65 -20.37 27.12
C LYS A 253 -16.68 -19.09 26.27
N PHE A 254 -16.63 -19.26 24.95
CA PHE A 254 -16.56 -18.22 23.91
C PHE A 254 -17.17 -16.86 24.31
N LEU A 255 -16.29 -15.86 24.46
CA LEU A 255 -16.67 -14.47 24.71
C LEU A 255 -17.02 -13.79 23.38
N SER A 256 -18.08 -12.98 23.40
CA SER A 256 -18.67 -12.33 22.22
C SER A 256 -19.24 -10.99 22.65
N ILE A 257 -18.88 -9.91 21.95
CA ILE A 257 -19.35 -8.56 22.30
C ILE A 257 -20.25 -8.04 21.17
N ASP A 258 -21.50 -7.76 21.53
CA ASP A 258 -22.39 -6.94 20.71
C ASP A 258 -22.19 -5.47 21.11
N PHE A 259 -21.63 -4.66 20.21
CA PHE A 259 -21.77 -3.22 20.27
C PHE A 259 -23.03 -2.83 19.49
N ASN A 260 -23.69 -1.73 19.87
CA ASN A 260 -24.87 -1.22 19.14
C ASN A 260 -24.60 -0.96 17.64
N ASN A 261 -23.32 -0.83 17.25
CA ASN A 261 -22.86 -0.58 15.88
C ASN A 261 -22.29 -1.82 15.18
N GLY A 262 -22.12 -2.97 15.86
CA GLY A 262 -21.55 -4.19 15.27
C GLY A 262 -21.14 -5.28 16.28
N LEU A 263 -21.16 -6.54 15.83
CA LEU A 263 -20.78 -7.71 16.62
C LEU A 263 -19.32 -8.11 16.35
N TYR A 264 -18.53 -8.28 17.42
CA TYR A 264 -17.17 -8.83 17.38
C TYR A 264 -17.12 -10.15 18.18
N ILE A 265 -16.62 -11.22 17.55
CA ILE A 265 -16.56 -12.58 18.12
C ILE A 265 -15.10 -12.95 18.38
N LEU A 266 -14.78 -13.39 19.60
CA LEU A 266 -13.46 -13.91 19.95
C LEU A 266 -13.44 -15.44 19.83
N GLU A 267 -13.07 -15.95 18.65
CA GLU A 267 -12.87 -17.39 18.43
C GLU A 267 -11.57 -17.88 19.09
N ALA A 268 -11.66 -18.20 20.39
CA ALA A 268 -10.63 -18.95 21.09
C ALA A 268 -10.75 -20.45 20.78
N GLU A 269 -9.93 -20.98 19.86
CA GLU A 269 -9.81 -22.43 19.67
C GLU A 269 -9.22 -23.08 20.93
N THR A 270 -10.07 -23.73 21.73
CA THR A 270 -9.67 -24.54 22.89
C THR A 270 -9.73 -26.04 22.56
N TRP A 271 -8.59 -26.64 22.22
CA TRP A 271 -8.46 -28.11 22.20
C TRP A 271 -8.11 -28.63 23.61
N PRO A 272 -8.75 -29.70 24.11
CA PRO A 272 -8.40 -30.30 25.40
C PRO A 272 -7.06 -31.06 25.30
N PRO A 273 -6.06 -30.78 26.16
CA PRO A 273 -4.72 -31.36 26.04
C PRO A 273 -4.67 -32.87 26.33
N GLU A 274 -5.67 -33.41 27.01
CA GLU A 274 -5.77 -34.84 27.38
C GLU A 274 -5.67 -35.78 26.17
N LYS A 275 -6.17 -35.36 25.00
CA LYS A 275 -6.16 -36.18 23.78
C LYS A 275 -4.78 -36.35 23.14
N TYR A 276 -3.78 -35.56 23.52
CA TYR A 276 -2.41 -35.70 23.00
C TYR A 276 -1.66 -36.93 23.52
N LYS A 277 -2.13 -37.55 24.62
CA LYS A 277 -1.39 -38.64 25.29
C LYS A 277 -1.61 -40.05 24.71
N MET A 278 -2.59 -40.27 23.83
CA MET A 278 -3.06 -41.63 23.47
C MET A 278 -2.83 -42.09 22.01
N ASP A 279 -2.71 -41.21 21.02
CA ASP A 279 -2.31 -41.61 19.65
C ASP A 279 -1.59 -40.47 18.92
N LYS A 280 -0.32 -40.70 18.54
CA LYS A 280 0.53 -39.74 17.82
C LYS A 280 0.41 -39.83 16.27
N ARG A 281 -0.44 -40.71 15.70
CA ARG A 281 -0.46 -41.03 14.26
C ARG A 281 -1.84 -41.09 13.59
N ARG A 282 -2.90 -40.44 14.13
CA ARG A 282 -4.25 -40.45 13.51
C ARG A 282 -5.03 -39.14 13.20
N PRO A 283 -4.62 -37.89 13.53
CA PRO A 283 -5.48 -36.71 13.35
C PRO A 283 -6.12 -36.53 11.96
N ILE A 284 -5.33 -36.70 10.90
CA ILE A 284 -5.80 -36.53 9.50
C ILE A 284 -6.74 -37.66 9.08
N GLU A 285 -6.54 -38.89 9.57
CA GLU A 285 -7.43 -40.02 9.26
C GLU A 285 -8.77 -39.89 9.98
N TYR A 286 -8.78 -39.44 11.24
CA TYR A 286 -10.01 -39.11 11.97
C TYR A 286 -10.80 -38.00 11.27
N LEU A 287 -10.13 -36.93 10.83
CA LEU A 287 -10.78 -35.85 10.07
C LEU A 287 -11.30 -36.32 8.70
N ARG A 288 -10.62 -37.26 8.02
CA ARG A 288 -11.13 -37.92 6.81
C ARG A 288 -12.34 -38.82 7.11
N GLU A 289 -12.34 -39.55 8.21
CA GLU A 289 -13.45 -40.38 8.71
C GLU A 289 -14.71 -39.54 8.97
N GLN A 290 -14.59 -38.48 9.78
CA GLN A 290 -15.70 -37.56 10.05
C GLN A 290 -16.13 -36.83 8.76
N GLY A 291 -15.16 -36.42 7.94
CA GLY A 291 -15.41 -35.84 6.63
C GLY A 291 -16.02 -36.80 5.60
N LYS A 292 -16.03 -38.13 5.83
CA LYS A 292 -16.82 -39.11 5.06
C LYS A 292 -18.22 -39.24 5.65
N LYS A 293 -18.34 -39.41 6.97
CA LYS A 293 -19.62 -39.54 7.70
C LYS A 293 -20.53 -38.32 7.50
N LEU A 294 -19.99 -37.10 7.51
CA LEU A 294 -20.71 -35.86 7.22
C LEU A 294 -21.15 -35.73 5.75
N ARG A 295 -20.41 -36.30 4.80
CA ARG A 295 -20.77 -36.26 3.37
C ARG A 295 -21.99 -37.10 3.01
N GLY A 296 -22.42 -38.01 3.89
CA GLY A 296 -23.63 -38.82 3.73
C GLY A 296 -24.95 -38.14 4.13
N ARG A 297 -24.93 -36.92 4.70
CA ARG A 297 -26.14 -36.21 5.18
C ARG A 297 -26.25 -34.81 4.59
N LEU A 298 -26.95 -34.71 3.46
CA LEU A 298 -27.28 -33.45 2.79
C LEU A 298 -28.45 -32.69 3.47
N ASP A 299 -28.17 -32.01 4.59
CA ASP A 299 -28.70 -30.65 4.79
C ASP A 299 -27.83 -29.83 5.77
N ALA A 300 -26.99 -28.96 5.21
CA ALA A 300 -26.07 -28.12 6.00
C ALA A 300 -26.80 -27.01 6.79
N ARG A 301 -28.03 -26.62 6.41
CA ARG A 301 -28.78 -25.56 7.12
C ARG A 301 -29.30 -26.00 8.48
N ALA A 302 -29.70 -27.27 8.59
CA ALA A 302 -30.17 -27.84 9.86
C ALA A 302 -29.04 -27.86 10.92
N ILE A 303 -27.83 -28.24 10.51
CA ILE A 303 -26.68 -28.39 11.43
C ILE A 303 -26.23 -27.04 11.99
N ILE A 304 -26.11 -25.99 11.16
CA ILE A 304 -25.72 -24.65 11.62
C ILE A 304 -26.75 -24.08 12.62
N SER A 305 -28.05 -24.32 12.37
CA SER A 305 -29.13 -23.96 13.29
C SER A 305 -29.06 -24.71 14.64
N GLN A 306 -28.58 -25.96 14.64
CA GLN A 306 -28.44 -26.77 15.87
C GLN A 306 -27.12 -26.54 16.62
N THR A 307 -26.01 -26.22 15.96
CA THR A 307 -24.73 -25.89 16.63
C THR A 307 -24.73 -24.48 17.18
N SER A 308 -25.32 -23.50 16.48
CA SER A 308 -25.54 -22.14 17.00
C SER A 308 -26.34 -22.17 18.31
N LYS A 309 -27.36 -23.04 18.43
CA LYS A 309 -28.13 -23.27 19.66
C LYS A 309 -27.35 -23.88 20.84
N ARG A 310 -26.07 -24.23 20.68
CA ARG A 310 -25.20 -24.73 21.77
C ARG A 310 -24.07 -23.77 22.17
N LEU A 311 -23.84 -22.70 21.41
CA LEU A 311 -23.01 -21.59 21.86
C LEU A 311 -23.88 -20.61 22.64
N HIS A 312 -23.80 -20.64 23.97
CA HIS A 312 -24.27 -19.52 24.79
C HIS A 312 -23.29 -18.36 24.63
N THR A 313 -23.45 -17.58 23.56
CA THR A 313 -22.85 -16.25 23.47
C THR A 313 -23.52 -15.35 24.50
N GLN A 314 -22.89 -15.20 25.66
CA GLN A 314 -23.33 -14.23 26.66
C GLN A 314 -23.02 -12.83 26.14
N SER A 315 -24.03 -12.18 25.56
CA SER A 315 -23.91 -10.83 25.03
C SER A 315 -23.47 -9.87 26.14
N LEU A 316 -22.28 -9.28 25.98
CA LEU A 316 -21.69 -8.38 26.95
C LEU A 316 -22.15 -6.94 26.68
N LYS A 317 -23.04 -6.42 27.54
CA LYS A 317 -23.32 -4.99 27.57
C LYS A 317 -22.11 -4.26 28.15
N ALA A 318 -21.33 -3.62 27.28
CA ALA A 318 -20.32 -2.63 27.68
C ALA A 318 -20.97 -1.48 28.47
N PRO A 319 -20.23 -0.79 29.37
CA PRO A 319 -20.70 0.43 29.99
C PRO A 319 -20.99 1.50 28.92
N TYR A 320 -21.85 2.46 29.28
CA TYR A 320 -22.15 3.60 28.43
C TYR A 320 -20.99 4.60 28.52
N GLN A 321 -20.60 5.18 27.39
CA GLN A 321 -19.41 6.03 27.18
C GLN A 321 -19.90 7.34 26.54
N ASP A 322 -19.56 8.51 27.10
CA ASP A 322 -19.94 9.82 26.53
C ASP A 322 -18.87 10.37 25.55
N ASP A 323 -17.62 9.94 25.66
CA ASP A 323 -16.55 10.32 24.72
C ASP A 323 -16.57 9.53 23.39
N GLN A 324 -15.72 9.93 22.43
CA GLN A 324 -15.62 9.32 21.10
C GLN A 324 -14.38 8.44 20.87
N TYR A 325 -13.53 8.19 21.87
CA TYR A 325 -12.20 7.56 21.70
C TYR A 325 -11.95 6.35 22.63
N SER A 326 -12.50 6.34 23.84
CA SER A 326 -12.25 5.32 24.87
C SER A 326 -12.80 3.92 24.56
N CYS A 327 -13.43 3.72 23.40
CA CYS A 327 -14.10 2.46 23.08
C CYS A 327 -13.12 1.26 23.05
N GLY A 328 -11.84 1.50 22.75
CA GLY A 328 -10.77 0.49 22.88
C GLY A 328 -10.54 0.07 24.34
N ILE A 329 -10.34 1.04 25.24
CA ILE A 329 -10.16 0.85 26.68
C ILE A 329 -11.39 0.17 27.30
N VAL A 330 -12.59 0.70 27.02
CA VAL A 330 -13.88 0.14 27.44
C VAL A 330 -13.99 -1.33 27.02
N THR A 331 -13.61 -1.66 25.79
CA THR A 331 -13.65 -3.03 25.27
C THR A 331 -12.70 -3.95 26.01
N LEU A 332 -11.42 -3.56 26.15
CA LEU A 332 -10.41 -4.40 26.81
C LEU A 332 -10.72 -4.59 28.29
N HIS A 333 -11.08 -3.53 29.02
CA HIS A 333 -11.47 -3.61 30.43
C HIS A 333 -12.75 -4.45 30.62
N THR A 334 -13.79 -4.24 29.81
CA THR A 334 -15.02 -5.08 29.87
C THR A 334 -14.70 -6.57 29.68
N LEU A 335 -13.74 -6.90 28.80
CA LEU A 335 -13.29 -8.29 28.62
C LEU A 335 -12.43 -8.80 29.78
N ALA A 336 -11.51 -8.00 30.33
CA ALA A 336 -10.65 -8.39 31.44
C ALA A 336 -11.46 -8.67 32.72
N SER A 337 -12.39 -7.78 33.07
CA SER A 337 -13.37 -7.95 34.13
C SER A 337 -14.19 -9.24 33.93
N LYS A 338 -14.71 -9.48 32.72
CA LYS A 338 -15.50 -10.69 32.41
C LYS A 338 -14.68 -11.99 32.33
N ALA A 339 -13.36 -11.87 32.15
CA ALA A 339 -12.41 -12.97 32.25
C ALA A 339 -11.97 -13.27 33.70
N GLY A 340 -12.30 -12.40 34.67
CA GLY A 340 -11.88 -12.52 36.06
C GLY A 340 -10.41 -12.16 36.29
N LEU A 341 -9.88 -11.21 35.50
CA LEU A 341 -8.51 -10.69 35.64
C LEU A 341 -8.41 -9.49 36.57
N GLU A 342 -9.54 -8.89 36.91
CA GLU A 342 -9.64 -7.67 37.70
C GLU A 342 -10.43 -8.00 38.96
N ASN A 343 -9.74 -7.97 40.11
CA ASN A 343 -10.36 -8.01 41.45
C ASN A 343 -10.79 -6.60 41.91
N GLU A 344 -10.68 -5.61 41.02
CA GLU A 344 -11.03 -4.21 41.25
C GLU A 344 -12.49 -3.99 40.82
N ASP A 345 -13.41 -3.93 41.79
CA ASP A 345 -14.86 -3.78 41.57
C ASP A 345 -15.29 -2.42 40.98
N GLN A 346 -14.37 -1.59 40.48
CA GLN A 346 -14.70 -0.32 39.83
C GLN A 346 -15.06 -0.54 38.34
N PRO A 347 -16.35 -0.41 37.95
CA PRO A 347 -16.70 -0.40 36.53
C PRO A 347 -16.16 0.88 35.88
N TRP A 348 -15.79 0.78 34.60
CA TRP A 348 -15.45 1.96 33.80
C TRP A 348 -16.52 3.05 33.86
N THR A 349 -16.04 4.27 34.01
CA THR A 349 -16.77 5.54 33.89
C THR A 349 -15.83 6.54 33.19
N ASP A 350 -16.37 7.63 32.65
CA ASP A 350 -15.57 8.71 32.05
C ASP A 350 -14.59 9.33 33.09
N ALA A 351 -14.95 9.30 34.38
CA ALA A 351 -14.09 9.74 35.49
C ALA A 351 -12.93 8.76 35.80
N THR A 352 -13.10 7.45 35.56
CA THR A 352 -12.04 6.44 35.71
C THR A 352 -11.28 6.15 34.41
N GLN A 353 -11.64 6.80 33.30
CA GLN A 353 -11.03 6.61 31.97
C GLN A 353 -9.50 6.65 32.03
N SER A 354 -8.93 7.67 32.68
CA SER A 354 -7.48 7.83 32.85
C SER A 354 -6.83 6.76 33.73
N LEU A 355 -7.53 6.25 34.76
CA LEU A 355 -7.04 5.14 35.57
C LEU A 355 -6.95 3.86 34.74
N HIS A 356 -7.99 3.56 33.94
CA HIS A 356 -7.96 2.40 33.04
C HIS A 356 -6.90 2.54 31.94
N SER A 357 -6.62 3.76 31.43
CA SER A 357 -5.47 4.03 30.55
C SER A 357 -4.13 3.65 31.21
N LEU A 358 -3.88 4.12 32.44
CA LEU A 358 -2.66 3.82 33.18
C LEU A 358 -2.51 2.30 33.41
N LEU A 359 -3.59 1.64 33.85
CA LEU A 359 -3.61 0.19 34.09
C LEU A 359 -3.37 -0.62 32.82
N TRP A 360 -3.94 -0.21 31.67
CA TRP A 360 -3.68 -0.90 30.40
C TRP A 360 -2.25 -0.68 29.88
N PHE A 361 -1.70 0.52 30.02
CA PHE A 361 -0.30 0.77 29.65
C PHE A 361 0.65 -0.07 30.49
N ARG A 362 0.44 -0.12 31.81
CA ARG A 362 1.15 -0.99 32.76
C ARG A 362 1.10 -2.46 32.34
N ARG A 363 -0.09 -2.99 32.05
CA ARG A 363 -0.28 -4.40 31.62
C ARG A 363 0.43 -4.75 30.31
N LEU A 364 0.49 -3.80 29.37
CA LEU A 364 1.12 -3.99 28.05
C LEU A 364 2.65 -3.75 28.05
N THR A 365 3.20 -3.09 29.07
CA THR A 365 4.65 -2.80 29.20
C THR A 365 5.34 -3.58 30.32
N SER A 366 4.61 -4.30 31.17
CA SER A 366 5.20 -5.01 32.31
C SER A 366 6.22 -6.07 31.88
N ARG A 367 7.34 -6.15 32.63
CA ARG A 367 8.50 -7.00 32.30
C ARG A 367 8.21 -8.50 32.28
N GLU A 368 7.16 -8.95 32.97
CA GLU A 368 6.70 -10.35 32.92
C GLU A 368 6.19 -10.74 31.52
N ASN A 369 5.64 -9.78 30.78
CA ASN A 369 5.28 -9.93 29.37
C ASN A 369 6.46 -9.62 28.44
N CYS A 370 7.34 -8.68 28.83
CA CYS A 370 8.46 -8.20 28.02
C CYS A 370 9.81 -8.83 28.42
N LYS A 371 10.12 -10.01 27.87
CA LYS A 371 11.37 -10.80 28.12
C LYS A 371 12.71 -10.11 27.75
N LEU A 372 12.70 -8.83 27.41
CA LEU A 372 13.84 -8.07 26.92
C LEU A 372 14.82 -7.61 28.03
N ALA A 373 14.39 -7.57 29.29
CA ALA A 373 15.16 -6.97 30.38
C ALA A 373 16.47 -7.69 30.75
N ASN A 374 16.65 -8.95 30.35
CA ASN A 374 17.82 -9.77 30.69
C ASN A 374 18.77 -10.03 29.51
N MET A 375 18.61 -9.32 28.37
CA MET A 375 19.61 -9.35 27.29
C MET A 375 20.47 -8.07 27.34
N PRO A 376 21.82 -8.16 27.31
CA PRO A 376 22.67 -6.98 27.27
C PRO A 376 22.44 -6.18 25.98
N ALA A 377 22.50 -4.85 26.07
CA ALA A 377 22.07 -3.90 25.03
C ALA A 377 22.88 -3.92 23.71
N VAL A 378 23.83 -4.84 23.55
CA VAL A 378 24.81 -4.90 22.45
C VAL A 378 24.21 -5.46 21.15
N VAL A 379 23.09 -6.20 21.19
CA VAL A 379 22.57 -6.94 20.02
C VAL A 379 21.13 -6.58 19.67
N ARG A 380 20.95 -5.60 18.76
CA ARG A 380 19.94 -5.56 17.67
C ARG A 380 19.95 -4.23 16.89
N SER A 381 21.00 -4.00 16.11
CA SER A 381 20.88 -3.20 14.87
C SER A 381 20.16 -4.05 13.82
N ARG A 382 19.30 -3.45 12.98
CA ARG A 382 18.69 -4.14 11.83
C ARG A 382 19.64 -4.30 10.63
N HIS A 383 20.83 -3.70 10.67
CA HIS A 383 21.78 -3.65 9.56
C HIS A 383 22.93 -4.66 9.68
N ASP A 384 23.26 -5.07 10.90
CA ASP A 384 24.47 -5.83 11.18
C ASP A 384 24.17 -7.32 11.37
N LYS A 385 24.53 -8.12 10.36
CA LYS A 385 24.76 -9.56 10.57
C LYS A 385 26.15 -9.70 11.20
N PRO A 386 26.30 -10.49 12.28
CA PRO A 386 27.63 -10.76 12.82
C PRO A 386 28.52 -11.40 11.75
N SER A 387 29.80 -11.03 11.73
CA SER A 387 30.78 -11.58 10.79
C SER A 387 31.01 -13.07 11.03
N LYS A 388 31.68 -13.74 10.09
CA LYS A 388 32.07 -15.15 10.28
C LYS A 388 32.99 -15.31 11.49
N GLU A 389 33.90 -14.36 11.70
CA GLU A 389 34.79 -14.33 12.87
C GLU A 389 34.00 -14.11 14.17
N GLN A 390 33.02 -13.20 14.19
CA GLN A 390 32.19 -12.97 15.38
C GLN A 390 31.35 -14.20 15.77
N ILE A 391 30.83 -14.94 14.78
CA ILE A 391 30.13 -16.21 15.01
C ILE A 391 31.11 -17.28 15.51
N ALA A 392 32.33 -17.35 14.96
CA ALA A 392 33.36 -18.30 15.38
C ALA A 392 33.89 -18.00 16.80
N ALA A 393 34.10 -16.74 17.15
CA ALA A 393 34.55 -16.32 18.47
C ALA A 393 33.50 -16.61 19.55
N ALA A 394 32.22 -16.37 19.26
CA ALA A 394 31.13 -16.76 20.15
C ALA A 394 31.06 -18.29 20.34
N ALA A 395 31.25 -19.07 19.27
CA ALA A 395 31.25 -20.53 19.35
C ALA A 395 32.49 -21.11 20.08
N ALA A 396 33.63 -20.41 20.04
CA ALA A 396 34.81 -20.79 20.81
C ALA A 396 34.64 -20.49 22.31
N ALA A 397 34.00 -19.37 22.66
CA ALA A 397 33.77 -18.96 24.05
C ALA A 397 32.79 -19.86 24.84
N GLU A 398 32.06 -20.76 24.17
CA GLU A 398 31.16 -21.75 24.81
C GLU A 398 31.81 -23.16 24.93
N SER A 399 33.11 -23.32 24.62
CA SER A 399 33.80 -24.62 24.58
C SER A 399 34.39 -25.07 25.93
N ASP A 400 34.94 -24.13 26.72
CA ASP A 400 35.87 -24.47 27.81
C ASP A 400 35.25 -24.12 29.17
N GLY A 401 34.75 -25.12 29.89
CA GLY A 401 33.89 -24.89 31.07
C GLY A 401 33.64 -26.08 32.00
N ASP A 402 34.52 -27.08 32.04
CA ASP A 402 34.50 -28.19 33.03
C ASP A 402 35.95 -28.52 33.46
N GLY A 403 36.27 -28.43 34.75
CA GLY A 403 37.58 -28.84 35.28
C GLY A 403 38.00 -28.19 36.61
N ASP A 404 37.99 -28.96 37.70
CA ASP A 404 38.63 -28.60 38.96
C ASP A 404 40.16 -28.50 38.85
N SER A 405 40.78 -27.54 39.55
CA SER A 405 41.88 -27.82 40.50
C SER A 405 42.33 -26.55 41.24
N ALA A 406 43.06 -26.75 42.34
CA ALA A 406 43.68 -25.70 43.15
C ALA A 406 45.23 -25.83 43.12
N TYR A 407 45.90 -24.91 43.83
CA TYR A 407 47.35 -24.74 44.05
C TYR A 407 48.10 -23.77 43.12
N GLU A 408 48.48 -22.65 43.75
CA GLU A 408 49.84 -22.13 43.91
C GLU A 408 50.77 -21.85 42.68
N ASP A 409 50.97 -20.54 42.48
CA ASP A 409 52.26 -19.83 42.67
C ASP A 409 53.25 -19.61 41.50
N ASP A 410 54.08 -18.58 41.71
CA ASP A 410 55.37 -18.20 41.11
C ASP A 410 55.50 -17.74 39.63
N SER A 411 55.67 -16.42 39.49
CA SER A 411 56.82 -15.72 38.85
C SER A 411 57.15 -15.70 37.33
N HIS A 412 57.66 -14.51 36.94
CA HIS A 412 58.67 -14.17 35.90
C HIS A 412 58.29 -13.87 34.43
N ASN A 413 58.30 -12.57 34.11
CA ASN A 413 59.17 -11.84 33.14
C ASN A 413 59.56 -12.44 31.76
N GLY A 414 59.32 -11.63 30.70
CA GLY A 414 59.89 -11.71 29.33
C GLY A 414 58.91 -11.04 28.34
N ALA A 415 59.23 -10.12 27.41
CA ALA A 415 60.44 -9.79 26.64
C ALA A 415 60.88 -10.92 25.68
N ALA A 416 61.03 -10.72 24.36
CA ALA A 416 60.91 -9.51 23.53
C ALA A 416 60.46 -9.84 22.06
N ASP A 417 60.57 -8.85 21.16
CA ASP A 417 60.87 -8.82 19.70
C ASP A 417 61.00 -10.16 18.91
N GLU A 418 60.82 -10.29 17.58
CA GLU A 418 61.29 -9.44 16.45
C GLU A 418 60.38 -9.50 15.19
N ASP A 419 60.77 -8.77 14.13
CA ASP A 419 60.11 -8.66 12.82
C ASP A 419 60.24 -9.89 11.88
N SER A 420 59.41 -9.94 10.82
CA SER A 420 59.73 -10.72 9.62
C SER A 420 58.99 -10.21 8.36
N ASP A 421 59.73 -9.60 7.42
CA ASP A 421 59.25 -9.28 6.07
C ASP A 421 59.31 -10.50 5.14
N GLY A 422 58.42 -10.54 4.14
CA GLY A 422 58.29 -11.68 3.20
C GLY A 422 57.88 -11.28 1.77
N ASP A 423 58.78 -10.64 1.04
CA ASP A 423 58.61 -10.33 -0.40
C ASP A 423 58.83 -11.58 -1.29
N SER A 424 58.12 -11.65 -2.43
CA SER A 424 58.41 -12.55 -3.56
C SER A 424 57.65 -12.14 -4.82
N THR A 425 58.39 -11.68 -5.83
CA THR A 425 57.91 -11.31 -7.18
C THR A 425 58.11 -12.43 -8.20
N MET A 426 57.78 -12.16 -9.47
CA MET A 426 58.02 -12.96 -10.70
C MET A 426 57.05 -14.16 -10.97
N ASN A 427 56.77 -14.55 -12.22
CA ASN A 427 57.39 -14.18 -13.52
C ASN A 427 56.40 -14.17 -14.72
N ASP A 428 56.83 -13.59 -15.84
CA ASP A 428 56.13 -13.58 -17.16
C ASP A 428 56.22 -14.93 -17.93
N ILE A 429 55.50 -15.07 -19.08
CA ILE A 429 56.05 -15.42 -20.41
C ILE A 429 55.00 -15.59 -21.55
N VAL A 430 55.30 -14.95 -22.71
CA VAL A 430 55.06 -15.26 -24.16
C VAL A 430 54.09 -16.43 -24.50
N ALA A 431 53.11 -16.31 -25.43
CA ALA A 431 53.33 -16.32 -26.91
C ALA A 431 52.12 -15.96 -27.82
N GLU A 432 52.29 -16.21 -29.14
CA GLU A 432 51.42 -15.95 -30.31
C GLU A 432 50.39 -17.12 -30.56
N ASP A 433 49.56 -17.26 -31.62
CA ASP A 433 49.68 -16.93 -33.06
C ASP A 433 48.29 -16.93 -33.81
N THR A 434 48.33 -16.73 -35.13
CA THR A 434 47.30 -16.65 -36.21
C THR A 434 46.27 -17.81 -36.29
N ASN A 435 45.18 -17.82 -37.10
CA ASN A 435 45.06 -17.48 -38.53
C ASN A 435 43.58 -17.49 -39.07
N GLU A 436 43.41 -17.03 -40.32
CA GLU A 436 42.50 -17.52 -41.39
C GLU A 436 41.01 -17.10 -41.56
N LYS A 437 40.56 -17.20 -42.83
CA LYS A 437 39.22 -16.89 -43.40
C LYS A 437 38.79 -18.00 -44.34
N PRO A 438 37.49 -18.13 -44.66
CA PRO A 438 37.13 -18.33 -46.07
C PRO A 438 35.92 -17.50 -46.59
N ASN A 439 35.81 -17.43 -47.92
CA ASN A 439 34.74 -16.82 -48.72
C ASN A 439 33.48 -17.70 -48.84
N ALA A 440 32.32 -17.12 -49.19
CA ALA A 440 31.56 -17.51 -50.41
C ALA A 440 30.20 -16.80 -50.68
N LYS A 441 29.97 -16.51 -51.98
CA LYS A 441 28.71 -16.56 -52.77
C LYS A 441 27.53 -15.58 -52.50
N LYS A 442 27.12 -14.92 -53.60
CA LYS A 442 25.80 -14.27 -53.83
C LYS A 442 24.80 -15.30 -54.42
N PRO A 443 23.49 -14.99 -54.47
CA PRO A 443 22.86 -14.85 -55.80
C PRO A 443 21.93 -13.60 -55.94
N LYS A 444 21.29 -13.46 -57.11
CA LYS A 444 20.44 -12.32 -57.51
C LYS A 444 18.94 -12.61 -57.26
N GLY A 445 18.12 -11.58 -57.05
CA GLY A 445 16.65 -11.71 -56.96
C GLY A 445 15.92 -10.40 -57.23
N SER A 446 15.34 -10.27 -58.43
CA SER A 446 14.54 -9.11 -58.89
C SER A 446 13.06 -9.27 -58.53
N THR A 447 12.34 -8.16 -58.31
CA THR A 447 11.03 -7.85 -58.97
C THR A 447 10.54 -6.45 -58.56
N GLN A 448 10.09 -5.66 -59.54
CA GLN A 448 9.33 -4.42 -59.31
C GLN A 448 7.83 -4.67 -59.45
N VAL A 449 6.99 -4.03 -58.63
CA VAL A 449 5.62 -3.62 -59.03
C VAL A 449 5.30 -2.24 -58.42
N GLN A 450 4.80 -1.32 -59.24
CA GLN A 450 4.25 -0.03 -58.82
C GLN A 450 2.71 -0.13 -58.68
N LYS A 451 2.09 0.65 -57.79
CA LYS A 451 1.01 1.59 -58.19
C LYS A 451 0.52 2.56 -57.10
N THR A 452 0.08 3.70 -57.62
CA THR A 452 -0.75 4.79 -57.05
C THR A 452 -2.17 4.27 -56.69
N VAL A 453 -3.11 4.98 -56.04
CA VAL A 453 -3.69 6.33 -56.32
C VAL A 453 -4.38 6.95 -55.06
N LYS A 454 -4.63 8.26 -55.14
CA LYS A 454 -5.53 9.20 -54.42
C LYS A 454 -6.93 8.59 -54.05
N LYS A 455 -7.85 9.18 -53.23
CA LYS A 455 -8.40 10.56 -53.28
C LYS A 455 -9.32 10.93 -52.07
N ASP A 456 -9.44 12.24 -51.81
CA ASP A 456 -10.58 13.11 -51.38
C ASP A 456 -11.70 12.67 -50.39
N LYS A 457 -11.64 13.21 -49.16
CA LYS A 457 -12.42 14.39 -48.65
C LYS A 457 -13.87 14.65 -49.17
N SER A 458 -14.86 14.72 -48.27
CA SER A 458 -16.15 15.45 -48.44
C SER A 458 -16.79 15.86 -47.08
N THR A 459 -17.90 16.62 -47.06
CA THR A 459 -18.42 17.39 -45.89
C THR A 459 -19.96 17.57 -45.84
N SER A 460 -20.47 18.31 -44.82
CA SER A 460 -21.84 18.90 -44.68
C SER A 460 -22.95 17.97 -44.10
N LYS A 461 -24.08 18.42 -43.52
CA LYS A 461 -24.56 19.73 -42.97
C LYS A 461 -25.79 19.51 -42.03
N THR A 462 -26.25 20.54 -41.30
CA THR A 462 -27.47 20.55 -40.42
C THR A 462 -28.57 21.45 -41.02
N PRO A 463 -29.87 21.36 -40.61
CA PRO A 463 -30.52 22.53 -39.94
C PRO A 463 -31.71 22.27 -38.95
N LEU A 464 -32.20 23.41 -38.40
CA LEU A 464 -33.30 23.85 -37.50
C LEU A 464 -34.74 23.24 -37.71
N LYS A 465 -35.86 23.55 -37.00
CA LYS A 465 -36.33 24.54 -35.95
C LYS A 465 -37.42 23.85 -35.02
N ARG A 466 -38.48 24.34 -34.33
CA ARG A 466 -39.29 25.58 -34.00
C ARG A 466 -40.07 25.30 -32.66
N THR A 467 -40.34 26.21 -31.69
CA THR A 467 -41.53 27.10 -31.39
C THR A 467 -42.96 26.47 -31.44
N LEU A 468 -44.01 26.85 -30.67
CA LEU A 468 -44.35 28.03 -29.81
C LEU A 468 -45.59 27.75 -28.85
N GLU A 469 -45.82 28.57 -27.79
CA GLU A 469 -47.06 29.12 -27.11
C GLU A 469 -48.50 28.46 -27.23
N ASP A 470 -49.56 28.69 -26.40
CA ASP A 470 -49.82 29.48 -25.16
C ASP A 470 -51.15 29.13 -24.38
N SER A 471 -51.42 29.84 -23.26
CA SER A 471 -52.73 30.40 -22.81
C SER A 471 -53.67 29.83 -21.68
N ILE A 472 -53.81 30.68 -20.65
CA ILE A 472 -54.73 31.00 -19.52
C ILE A 472 -56.25 30.59 -19.52
N SER A 473 -56.86 30.38 -18.33
CA SER A 473 -58.09 31.06 -17.78
C SER A 473 -59.00 30.21 -16.84
N ASP A 474 -59.66 30.86 -15.86
CA ASP A 474 -60.43 30.27 -14.73
C ASP A 474 -61.98 30.20 -14.88
N THR A 475 -62.64 29.41 -14.01
CA THR A 475 -63.93 29.75 -13.34
C THR A 475 -64.34 28.71 -12.26
N GLU A 476 -65.09 29.13 -11.22
CA GLU A 476 -65.59 28.26 -10.13
C GLU A 476 -67.08 27.88 -10.28
N ALA A 477 -67.49 26.65 -9.89
CA ALA A 477 -68.79 26.38 -9.24
C ALA A 477 -69.02 24.91 -8.76
N LYS A 478 -69.07 24.72 -7.43
CA LYS A 478 -69.87 23.71 -6.65
C LYS A 478 -69.74 22.20 -6.95
N VAL A 479 -70.26 21.39 -6.01
CA VAL A 479 -69.90 19.97 -5.79
C VAL A 479 -71.13 19.04 -5.84
N PRO A 480 -70.99 17.85 -6.45
CA PRO A 480 -71.45 16.61 -5.80
C PRO A 480 -70.38 15.50 -5.77
N LYS A 481 -70.40 14.66 -4.74
CA LYS A 481 -69.41 13.59 -4.51
C LYS A 481 -69.70 12.35 -5.36
N ALA A 482 -68.77 11.93 -6.24
CA ALA A 482 -68.75 10.58 -6.80
C ALA A 482 -67.33 10.11 -7.18
N LYS A 483 -67.06 8.82 -6.94
CA LYS A 483 -65.99 7.96 -7.51
C LYS A 483 -64.60 8.63 -7.72
N LYS A 484 -63.65 8.28 -6.86
CA LYS A 484 -62.26 8.77 -6.84
C LYS A 484 -61.48 8.36 -8.12
N ALA A 485 -61.66 9.15 -9.19
CA ALA A 485 -60.95 8.99 -10.45
C ALA A 485 -59.44 9.14 -10.25
N ARG A 486 -58.66 8.47 -11.10
CA ARG A 486 -57.20 8.39 -11.01
C ARG A 486 -56.60 9.73 -11.44
N SER A 487 -56.30 10.60 -10.46
CA SER A 487 -55.71 11.91 -10.71
C SER A 487 -54.44 11.79 -11.56
N LEU A 488 -54.42 12.44 -12.72
CA LEU A 488 -53.21 12.71 -13.47
C LEU A 488 -52.37 13.74 -12.69
N SER A 489 -51.69 13.27 -11.65
CA SER A 489 -50.61 14.02 -11.02
C SER A 489 -49.57 14.29 -12.10
N VAL A 490 -49.46 15.54 -12.55
CA VAL A 490 -48.37 15.98 -13.43
C VAL A 490 -47.07 15.59 -12.74
N SER A 491 -46.36 14.63 -13.33
CA SER A 491 -45.15 14.05 -12.76
C SER A 491 -44.00 15.05 -12.91
N THR A 492 -43.98 16.06 -12.03
CA THR A 492 -42.94 17.08 -11.96
C THR A 492 -41.59 16.39 -11.86
N TYR A 493 -40.80 16.47 -12.95
CA TYR A 493 -39.67 15.58 -13.16
C TYR A 493 -38.68 15.66 -11.98
N GLY A 494 -38.36 14.50 -11.40
CA GLY A 494 -37.81 14.41 -10.05
C GLY A 494 -36.53 15.21 -9.85
N SER A 495 -36.62 16.31 -9.10
CA SER A 495 -35.45 16.91 -8.46
C SER A 495 -34.91 15.89 -7.46
N SER A 496 -33.64 15.52 -7.57
CA SER A 496 -33.00 14.63 -6.59
C SER A 496 -32.94 15.31 -5.22
N ARG A 497 -32.88 14.53 -4.13
CA ARG A 497 -32.69 15.06 -2.77
C ARG A 497 -31.44 15.98 -2.66
N SER A 498 -30.41 15.70 -3.45
CA SER A 498 -29.24 16.57 -3.57
C SER A 498 -29.55 17.91 -4.25
N ALA A 499 -30.47 17.95 -5.22
CA ALA A 499 -30.87 19.17 -5.92
C ALA A 499 -31.91 20.01 -5.16
N THR A 500 -32.61 19.45 -4.18
CA THR A 500 -33.42 20.21 -3.22
C THR A 500 -32.51 20.78 -2.12
N TYR A 501 -31.64 19.96 -1.52
CA TYR A 501 -30.63 20.43 -0.56
C TYR A 501 -29.71 21.54 -1.13
N GLU A 502 -29.23 21.39 -2.38
CA GLU A 502 -28.47 22.44 -3.08
C GLU A 502 -29.27 23.73 -3.34
N LYS A 503 -30.61 23.72 -3.29
CA LYS A 503 -31.44 24.93 -3.37
C LYS A 503 -31.64 25.53 -1.97
N GLU A 504 -32.01 24.69 -1.00
CA GLU A 504 -32.21 25.06 0.41
C GLU A 504 -30.94 25.74 0.99
N ALA A 505 -29.77 25.10 0.87
CA ALA A 505 -28.50 25.66 1.32
C ALA A 505 -28.07 26.94 0.57
N ARG A 506 -28.60 27.19 -0.65
CA ARG A 506 -28.41 28.47 -1.34
C ARG A 506 -29.35 29.56 -0.83
N ALA A 507 -30.62 29.21 -0.58
CA ALA A 507 -31.59 30.15 -0.02
C ALA A 507 -31.15 30.62 1.38
N ALA A 508 -30.75 29.69 2.25
CA ALA A 508 -30.22 30.02 3.58
C ALA A 508 -28.99 30.95 3.50
N ALA A 509 -28.02 30.65 2.62
CA ALA A 509 -26.86 31.52 2.41
C ALA A 509 -27.22 32.91 1.87
N GLN A 510 -28.22 33.01 0.99
CA GLN A 510 -28.70 34.29 0.47
C GLN A 510 -29.54 35.09 1.48
N ALA A 511 -30.10 34.43 2.50
CA ALA A 511 -30.83 35.06 3.60
C ALA A 511 -29.94 35.44 4.80
N GLY A 512 -28.69 34.96 4.85
CA GLY A 512 -27.84 35.02 6.05
C GLY A 512 -28.20 33.98 7.13
N GLU A 513 -29.15 33.08 6.85
CA GLU A 513 -29.66 32.03 7.75
C GLU A 513 -28.88 30.71 7.64
N LEU A 514 -27.70 30.72 7.01
CA LEU A 514 -26.89 29.51 6.84
C LEU A 514 -26.23 29.11 8.17
N ASN A 515 -26.95 28.36 8.98
CA ASN A 515 -26.38 27.70 10.14
C ASN A 515 -25.45 26.54 9.68
N TYR A 516 -24.19 26.56 10.10
CA TYR A 516 -23.20 25.53 9.83
C TYR A 516 -22.28 25.33 11.05
N GLU A 517 -21.81 24.11 11.25
CA GLU A 517 -20.86 23.80 12.32
C GLU A 517 -19.48 24.35 11.97
N PRO A 518 -18.70 24.92 12.92
CA PRO A 518 -17.39 25.50 12.64
C PRO A 518 -16.44 24.58 11.86
N TRP A 519 -16.39 23.29 12.22
CA TRP A 519 -15.56 22.29 11.55
C TRP A 519 -15.89 22.10 10.06
N GLN A 520 -17.11 22.41 9.62
CA GLN A 520 -17.50 22.34 8.20
C GLN A 520 -16.88 23.48 7.40
N TYR A 521 -16.70 24.65 8.02
CA TYR A 521 -16.01 25.79 7.45
C TYR A 521 -14.49 25.55 7.42
N ASP A 522 -13.92 25.01 8.49
CA ASP A 522 -12.48 24.67 8.55
C ASP A 522 -12.07 23.59 7.53
N GLU A 523 -12.83 22.50 7.45
CA GLU A 523 -12.61 21.40 6.49
C GLU A 523 -13.01 21.80 5.05
N PHE A 524 -13.64 22.96 4.86
CA PHE A 524 -13.79 23.62 3.57
C PHE A 524 -12.59 24.52 3.25
N LEU A 525 -12.17 25.40 4.17
CA LEU A 525 -10.97 26.24 4.05
C LEU A 525 -9.74 25.40 3.72
N ARG A 526 -9.48 24.34 4.49
CA ARG A 526 -8.36 23.41 4.26
C ARG A 526 -8.37 22.84 2.83
N LYS A 527 -9.55 22.54 2.29
CA LYS A 527 -9.70 22.06 0.91
C LYS A 527 -9.68 23.18 -0.15
N VAL A 528 -9.98 24.44 0.18
CA VAL A 528 -9.71 25.59 -0.70
C VAL A 528 -8.20 25.76 -0.87
N MET A 529 -7.47 25.79 0.26
CA MET A 529 -6.02 25.93 0.31
C MET A 529 -5.28 24.78 -0.42
N GLU A 530 -5.84 23.56 -0.41
CA GLU A 530 -5.36 22.41 -1.19
C GLU A 530 -5.29 22.67 -2.72
N TYR A 531 -6.13 23.58 -3.25
CA TYR A 531 -6.05 24.03 -4.65
C TYR A 531 -5.31 25.36 -4.80
N ASP A 532 -5.45 26.27 -3.83
CA ASP A 532 -4.95 27.64 -3.89
C ASP A 532 -4.61 28.16 -2.48
N GLU A 533 -3.34 28.02 -2.10
CA GLU A 533 -2.79 28.28 -0.75
C GLU A 533 -3.09 29.69 -0.19
N GLU A 534 -3.20 30.69 -1.07
CA GLU A 534 -3.47 32.10 -0.73
C GLU A 534 -4.91 32.54 -1.07
N ALA A 535 -5.82 31.61 -1.42
CA ALA A 535 -7.19 31.99 -1.76
C ALA A 535 -8.02 32.39 -0.54
N THR A 536 -8.74 33.49 -0.67
CA THR A 536 -9.63 34.00 0.39
C THR A 536 -11.06 33.53 0.17
N VAL A 537 -11.70 33.10 1.25
CA VAL A 537 -13.15 32.80 1.31
C VAL A 537 -13.87 34.02 1.89
N ASP A 538 -15.03 34.35 1.34
CA ASP A 538 -15.90 35.37 1.93
C ASP A 538 -16.55 34.81 3.20
N VAL A 539 -16.26 35.43 4.34
CA VAL A 539 -16.76 35.03 5.67
C VAL A 539 -18.29 35.20 5.77
N LEU A 540 -18.86 36.14 5.02
CA LEU A 540 -20.31 36.40 5.00
C LEU A 540 -21.04 35.54 3.95
N ASP A 541 -20.33 35.03 2.95
CA ASP A 541 -20.87 34.14 1.93
C ASP A 541 -19.91 32.98 1.61
N PRO A 542 -19.95 31.87 2.37
CA PRO A 542 -19.14 30.67 2.13
C PRO A 542 -19.41 29.95 0.79
N ALA A 543 -20.23 30.51 -0.10
CA ALA A 543 -20.30 30.12 -1.50
C ALA A 543 -19.37 30.95 -2.42
N VAL A 544 -18.63 31.94 -1.93
CA VAL A 544 -17.71 32.79 -2.71
C VAL A 544 -16.25 32.55 -2.30
N VAL A 545 -15.40 32.22 -3.28
CA VAL A 545 -13.95 32.00 -3.08
C VAL A 545 -13.17 32.81 -4.10
N THR A 546 -12.26 33.67 -3.65
CA THR A 546 -11.40 34.49 -4.51
C THR A 546 -10.08 33.79 -4.75
N CYS A 547 -9.79 33.48 -6.01
CA CYS A 547 -8.54 32.83 -6.42
C CYS A 547 -7.37 33.83 -6.37
N SER A 548 -6.32 33.53 -5.59
CA SER A 548 -5.16 34.44 -5.43
C SER A 548 -4.49 34.72 -6.78
N LYS A 549 -4.39 33.69 -7.61
CA LYS A 549 -3.68 33.68 -8.89
C LYS A 549 -4.35 34.53 -9.97
N CYS A 550 -5.52 35.13 -9.73
CA CYS A 550 -6.18 36.02 -10.68
C CYS A 550 -7.11 37.09 -10.08
N GLY A 551 -7.33 37.12 -8.76
CA GLY A 551 -8.25 38.04 -8.09
C GLY A 551 -9.74 37.83 -8.39
N GLU A 552 -10.10 36.81 -9.17
CA GLU A 552 -11.48 36.61 -9.63
C GLU A 552 -12.31 35.83 -8.60
N ALA A 553 -13.29 36.49 -7.99
CA ALA A 553 -14.24 35.87 -7.08
C ALA A 553 -15.10 34.80 -7.78
N ARG A 554 -15.05 33.57 -7.29
CA ARG A 554 -15.76 32.41 -7.84
C ARG A 554 -16.91 31.97 -6.95
N ARG A 555 -18.12 32.39 -7.31
CA ARG A 555 -19.36 31.88 -6.71
C ARG A 555 -19.59 30.41 -7.09
N MET A 556 -19.47 29.54 -6.09
CA MET A 556 -19.70 28.10 -6.12
C MET A 556 -21.16 27.74 -6.42
N LYS A 557 -21.47 26.43 -6.49
CA LYS A 557 -22.83 25.95 -6.80
C LYS A 557 -23.76 25.97 -5.57
N ALA A 558 -23.19 25.86 -4.39
CA ALA A 558 -23.78 25.97 -3.05
C ALA A 558 -22.62 26.30 -2.08
N PRO A 559 -22.89 26.69 -0.82
CA PRO A 559 -21.85 26.75 0.22
C PRO A 559 -21.04 25.46 0.27
N PHE A 560 -19.74 25.58 0.60
CA PHE A 560 -18.80 24.47 0.71
C PHE A 560 -18.56 23.62 -0.57
N ASN A 561 -19.22 23.92 -1.70
CA ASN A 561 -19.20 23.10 -2.92
C ASN A 561 -18.08 23.48 -3.91
N LEU A 562 -16.88 22.97 -3.62
CA LEU A 562 -15.62 23.20 -4.34
C LEU A 562 -15.62 22.90 -5.85
N CYS A 563 -16.64 22.26 -6.43
CA CYS A 563 -16.61 21.81 -7.83
C CYS A 563 -16.23 22.92 -8.82
N ARG A 564 -16.79 24.13 -8.66
CA ARG A 564 -16.47 25.28 -9.54
C ARG A 564 -15.06 25.82 -9.34
N PHE A 565 -14.57 25.86 -8.09
CA PHE A 565 -13.23 26.34 -7.77
C PHE A 565 -12.16 25.36 -8.30
N LYS A 566 -12.38 24.06 -8.07
CA LYS A 566 -11.58 22.97 -8.65
C LYS A 566 -11.57 23.01 -10.18
N GLU A 567 -12.71 23.26 -10.83
CA GLU A 567 -12.76 23.43 -12.29
C GLU A 567 -11.99 24.67 -12.76
N HIS A 568 -12.06 25.79 -12.04
CA HIS A 568 -11.35 27.01 -12.38
C HIS A 568 -9.82 26.80 -12.46
N HIS A 569 -9.25 26.10 -11.47
CA HIS A 569 -7.85 25.67 -11.47
C HIS A 569 -7.56 24.55 -12.48
N THR A 570 -8.20 23.38 -12.34
CA THR A 570 -7.81 22.18 -13.11
C THR A 570 -8.07 22.28 -14.61
N LYS A 571 -9.12 23.00 -15.05
CA LYS A 571 -9.44 23.18 -16.47
C LYS A 571 -8.73 24.38 -17.11
N LYS A 572 -7.77 25.00 -16.41
CA LYS A 572 -7.04 26.21 -16.86
C LYS A 572 -7.96 27.35 -17.28
N LEU A 573 -9.08 27.54 -16.55
CA LEU A 573 -9.99 28.65 -16.80
C LEU A 573 -9.47 29.96 -16.20
N CYS A 574 -8.71 29.85 -15.09
CA CYS A 574 -7.92 30.91 -14.47
C CYS A 574 -7.08 31.72 -15.50
N PRO A 575 -7.29 33.05 -15.61
CA PRO A 575 -6.63 33.88 -16.61
C PRO A 575 -5.09 33.84 -16.61
N SER A 576 -4.45 33.86 -15.44
CA SER A 576 -2.99 33.78 -15.33
C SER A 576 -2.42 32.46 -15.88
N TYR A 577 -3.16 31.36 -15.72
CA TYR A 577 -2.81 30.07 -16.31
C TYR A 577 -2.94 30.06 -17.85
N LYS A 578 -3.83 30.88 -18.42
CA LYS A 578 -3.95 31.07 -19.88
C LYS A 578 -2.82 31.94 -20.43
N ALA A 579 -2.51 33.06 -19.77
CA ALA A 579 -1.40 33.95 -20.17
C ALA A 579 -0.08 33.17 -20.28
N LYS A 580 0.26 32.39 -19.24
CA LYS A 580 1.47 31.56 -19.22
C LYS A 580 1.47 30.44 -20.28
N TRP A 581 0.30 29.98 -20.76
CA TRP A 581 0.17 28.97 -21.81
C TRP A 581 0.12 29.51 -23.24
N GLN A 582 -0.29 30.76 -23.45
CA GLN A 582 -0.25 31.40 -24.77
C GLN A 582 1.21 31.71 -25.17
N GLY A 583 2.04 32.16 -24.23
CA GLY A 583 3.48 32.37 -24.46
C GLY A 583 4.26 31.12 -24.89
N MET A 584 3.91 29.93 -24.38
CA MET A 584 4.63 28.68 -24.71
C MET A 584 4.29 28.10 -26.10
N LYS A 585 3.20 28.52 -26.74
CA LYS A 585 2.74 27.91 -28.00
C LYS A 585 3.50 28.36 -29.25
N SER A 586 4.26 29.45 -29.19
CA SER A 586 5.12 29.91 -30.29
C SER A 586 6.32 28.99 -30.52
N GLN A 587 6.85 28.34 -29.47
CA GLN A 587 8.06 27.51 -29.57
C GLN A 587 7.80 26.02 -29.86
N GLN A 588 6.61 25.49 -29.57
CA GLN A 588 6.35 24.04 -29.74
C GLN A 588 6.20 23.57 -31.22
N SER A 589 6.22 24.48 -32.20
CA SER A 589 5.96 24.12 -33.61
C SER A 589 7.14 23.44 -34.35
N MET A 590 8.32 23.30 -33.74
CA MET A 590 9.52 22.75 -34.41
C MET A 590 9.99 21.35 -33.95
N MET A 591 9.42 20.78 -32.88
CA MET A 591 10.03 19.60 -32.20
C MET A 591 9.28 18.25 -32.35
N SER A 592 8.20 18.17 -33.13
CA SER A 592 7.29 16.99 -33.10
C SER A 592 7.48 15.94 -34.20
N SER A 593 8.61 15.94 -34.94
CA SER A 593 8.76 15.18 -36.19
C SER A 593 9.53 13.85 -36.09
N ILE A 594 10.07 13.49 -34.92
CA ILE A 594 11.00 12.35 -34.76
C ILE A 594 10.47 11.38 -33.67
N PHE A 595 10.85 10.10 -33.78
CA PHE A 595 10.51 8.96 -32.91
C PHE A 595 9.08 8.38 -33.04
N LYS A 596 8.90 7.56 -34.08
CA LYS A 596 7.98 6.40 -34.02
C LYS A 596 8.69 5.24 -33.31
N ARG A 597 7.97 4.54 -32.43
CA ARG A 597 8.48 3.42 -31.62
C ARG A 597 7.94 2.08 -32.16
N PRO A 598 8.76 1.05 -32.43
CA PRO A 598 8.28 -0.30 -32.71
C PRO A 598 7.84 -1.03 -31.43
N GLU A 599 6.84 -1.91 -31.51
CA GLU A 599 6.47 -2.84 -30.43
C GLU A 599 7.15 -4.19 -30.66
N GLY A 600 7.88 -4.72 -29.67
CA GLY A 600 8.46 -6.06 -29.66
C GLY A 600 7.87 -6.89 -28.52
N THR A 601 7.62 -8.18 -28.75
CA THR A 601 7.04 -9.11 -27.75
C THR A 601 7.82 -10.41 -27.76
N LEU A 602 8.26 -10.88 -26.58
CA LEU A 602 8.93 -12.17 -26.43
C LEU A 602 8.35 -13.00 -25.27
N THR A 603 8.67 -14.29 -25.31
CA THR A 603 8.06 -15.37 -24.53
C THR A 603 9.03 -15.97 -23.52
N GLN A 604 8.49 -16.46 -22.39
CA GLN A 604 9.28 -17.04 -21.30
C GLN A 604 9.67 -18.50 -21.58
N GLY A 605 10.88 -18.89 -21.19
CA GLY A 605 11.35 -20.27 -21.05
C GLY A 605 11.86 -20.50 -19.60
N PRO A 606 11.69 -21.69 -18.99
CA PRO A 606 12.03 -21.91 -17.58
C PRO A 606 13.25 -22.83 -17.36
N GLN A 607 14.12 -22.53 -16.39
CA GLN A 607 15.09 -23.48 -15.83
C GLN A 607 15.30 -23.32 -14.30
N ALA A 608 16.17 -24.17 -13.74
CA ALA A 608 16.15 -24.70 -12.38
C ALA A 608 16.59 -23.74 -11.24
N ARG A 609 16.45 -24.23 -9.98
CA ARG A 609 16.90 -23.56 -8.76
C ARG A 609 17.82 -24.46 -7.93
N ALA A 610 18.84 -23.87 -7.30
CA ALA A 610 19.55 -24.42 -6.14
C ALA A 610 18.74 -24.22 -4.83
N PRO A 611 18.99 -24.98 -3.76
CA PRO A 611 18.10 -25.04 -2.59
C PRO A 611 18.23 -23.82 -1.66
N LYS A 612 17.09 -23.30 -1.19
CA LYS A 612 17.01 -22.31 -0.10
C LYS A 612 16.44 -22.96 1.16
N LYS A 613 16.82 -22.48 2.35
CA LYS A 613 16.18 -22.88 3.62
C LYS A 613 14.67 -22.63 3.52
N GLN A 614 13.88 -23.65 3.80
CA GLN A 614 12.43 -23.63 3.59
C GLN A 614 11.72 -22.92 4.75
N VAL A 615 11.46 -21.62 4.59
CA VAL A 615 10.26 -21.02 5.20
C VAL A 615 9.04 -21.65 4.48
N PRO A 616 7.95 -22.02 5.18
CA PRO A 616 6.79 -22.60 4.50
C PRO A 616 6.19 -21.63 3.47
N ASP A 617 6.11 -22.06 2.22
CA ASP A 617 5.83 -21.24 1.02
C ASP A 617 4.32 -20.85 0.94
N PHE A 618 3.91 -19.93 1.82
CA PHE A 618 2.52 -19.51 1.97
C PHE A 618 2.11 -18.48 0.91
N ALA A 619 1.51 -18.99 -0.18
CA ALA A 619 0.99 -18.15 -1.26
C ALA A 619 -0.11 -17.16 -0.80
N CYS A 620 0.13 -15.87 -1.04
CA CYS A 620 -0.67 -14.71 -0.64
C CYS A 620 -2.19 -14.98 -0.55
N PRO A 621 -2.85 -14.72 0.61
CA PRO A 621 -4.25 -15.08 0.85
C PRO A 621 -5.26 -14.21 0.08
N GLY A 622 -4.84 -13.07 -0.50
CA GLY A 622 -5.74 -12.15 -1.18
C GLY A 622 -6.81 -11.57 -0.26
N LEU A 623 -7.80 -10.86 -0.83
CA LEU A 623 -8.97 -10.43 -0.06
C LEU A 623 -9.91 -11.64 0.10
N SER A 624 -10.01 -12.20 1.30
CA SER A 624 -10.94 -13.29 1.59
C SER A 624 -12.32 -12.76 1.99
N GLY A 625 -13.31 -13.66 2.05
CA GLY A 625 -14.63 -13.36 2.60
C GLY A 625 -14.70 -13.14 4.12
N ASP A 626 -13.56 -13.27 4.80
CA ASP A 626 -13.40 -13.21 6.26
C ASP A 626 -12.75 -11.87 6.66
N LEU A 627 -11.84 -11.37 5.81
CA LEU A 627 -11.33 -10.00 5.85
C LEU A 627 -12.36 -8.96 5.35
N ASP A 628 -13.26 -9.36 4.44
CA ASP A 628 -14.30 -8.48 3.91
C ASP A 628 -15.54 -9.28 3.47
N SER A 629 -16.64 -9.16 4.23
CA SER A 629 -17.87 -9.92 3.98
C SER A 629 -18.54 -9.60 2.63
N TYR A 630 -18.26 -8.43 2.04
CA TYR A 630 -18.74 -8.10 0.70
C TYR A 630 -18.02 -8.90 -0.38
N VAL A 631 -16.77 -9.33 -0.15
CA VAL A 631 -16.04 -10.23 -1.07
C VAL A 631 -16.72 -11.59 -1.14
N ARG A 632 -17.14 -12.17 0.00
CA ARG A 632 -17.92 -13.41 0.05
C ARG A 632 -19.22 -13.28 -0.77
N ARG A 633 -19.96 -12.18 -0.55
CA ARG A 633 -21.18 -11.82 -1.31
C ARG A 633 -20.89 -11.59 -2.80
N TYR A 634 -19.71 -11.09 -3.16
CA TYR A 634 -19.29 -10.76 -4.53
C TYR A 634 -18.93 -12.00 -5.33
N LEU A 635 -18.19 -12.94 -4.76
CA LEU A 635 -17.88 -14.22 -5.40
C LEU A 635 -19.15 -15.03 -5.65
N GLN A 636 -20.02 -15.15 -4.64
CA GLN A 636 -21.33 -15.83 -4.77
C GLN A 636 -22.20 -15.30 -5.91
N ARG A 637 -22.16 -13.99 -6.21
CA ARG A 637 -22.97 -13.36 -7.28
C ARG A 637 -22.24 -13.28 -8.63
N THR A 638 -20.93 -13.54 -8.69
CA THR A 638 -20.09 -13.24 -9.86
C THR A 638 -19.29 -14.47 -10.31
N PRO A 639 -19.90 -15.46 -11.01
CA PRO A 639 -19.24 -16.69 -11.42
C PRO A 639 -18.10 -16.51 -12.44
N HIS A 640 -17.89 -15.30 -12.94
CA HIS A 640 -16.73 -14.93 -13.75
C HIS A 640 -15.43 -15.04 -12.92
N SER A 641 -14.32 -15.35 -13.59
CA SER A 641 -12.99 -15.53 -12.96
C SER A 641 -12.21 -14.23 -12.71
N GLY A 642 -12.87 -13.06 -12.69
CA GLY A 642 -12.22 -11.76 -12.47
C GLY A 642 -13.00 -10.56 -13.03
N GLY A 643 -12.42 -9.37 -12.90
CA GLY A 643 -13.05 -8.11 -13.32
C GLY A 643 -12.08 -6.95 -13.53
N GLY A 644 -12.62 -5.74 -13.69
CA GLY A 644 -11.85 -4.51 -13.98
C GLY A 644 -11.35 -4.37 -15.43
N GLY A 645 -11.53 -5.41 -16.26
CA GLY A 645 -11.05 -5.44 -17.63
C GLY A 645 -11.69 -4.41 -18.56
N LYS A 646 -10.97 -4.05 -19.64
CA LYS A 646 -11.48 -3.16 -20.69
C LYS A 646 -12.58 -3.86 -21.48
N LYS A 647 -13.64 -3.15 -21.85
CA LYS A 647 -14.75 -3.70 -22.66
C LYS A 647 -14.23 -4.39 -23.94
N LYS A 648 -14.74 -5.58 -24.27
CA LYS A 648 -14.24 -6.39 -25.41
C LYS A 648 -14.44 -5.68 -26.76
N GLU A 649 -15.50 -4.91 -26.88
CA GLU A 649 -15.83 -4.07 -28.04
C GLU A 649 -14.80 -2.94 -28.20
N GLY A 650 -14.33 -2.36 -27.10
CA GLY A 650 -13.22 -1.38 -27.11
C GLY A 650 -11.89 -2.02 -27.52
N LEU A 651 -11.69 -3.31 -27.24
CA LEU A 651 -10.51 -4.06 -27.67
C LEU A 651 -10.62 -4.50 -29.14
N SER A 652 -11.80 -4.91 -29.63
CA SER A 652 -12.02 -5.19 -31.06
C SER A 652 -11.78 -3.94 -31.91
N GLN A 653 -12.34 -2.80 -31.51
CA GLN A 653 -12.15 -1.53 -32.21
C GLN A 653 -10.72 -0.99 -32.08
N LYS A 654 -10.00 -1.28 -30.99
CA LYS A 654 -8.57 -0.95 -30.88
C LYS A 654 -7.75 -1.76 -31.88
N TYR A 655 -7.81 -3.09 -31.82
CA TYR A 655 -6.88 -3.99 -32.52
C TYR A 655 -7.27 -4.30 -33.98
N PHE A 656 -8.57 -4.36 -34.30
CA PHE A 656 -9.06 -4.85 -35.59
C PHE A 656 -9.99 -3.87 -36.33
N LYS A 657 -10.38 -2.74 -35.71
CA LYS A 657 -11.25 -1.68 -36.28
C LYS A 657 -12.69 -2.12 -36.63
N VAL A 658 -13.08 -3.33 -36.24
CA VAL A 658 -14.38 -3.96 -36.52
C VAL A 658 -15.14 -4.29 -35.22
N SER A 659 -16.46 -4.50 -35.35
CA SER A 659 -17.31 -4.85 -34.20
C SER A 659 -16.96 -6.24 -33.63
N LEU A 660 -17.39 -6.50 -32.40
CA LEU A 660 -17.17 -7.80 -31.75
C LEU A 660 -17.84 -8.97 -32.52
N THR A 661 -18.93 -8.68 -33.23
CA THR A 661 -19.67 -9.60 -34.10
C THR A 661 -18.94 -9.92 -35.40
N GLU A 662 -18.24 -8.96 -36.00
CA GLU A 662 -17.44 -9.13 -37.23
C GLU A 662 -16.13 -9.91 -37.02
N LEU A 663 -15.66 -10.06 -35.78
CA LEU A 663 -14.39 -10.75 -35.50
C LEU A 663 -14.43 -12.23 -35.90
N THR A 664 -13.46 -12.62 -36.74
CA THR A 664 -13.18 -14.04 -37.02
C THR A 664 -12.76 -14.77 -35.74
N ASN A 665 -12.90 -16.10 -35.72
CA ASN A 665 -12.57 -16.91 -34.54
C ASN A 665 -11.12 -16.72 -34.04
N GLN A 666 -10.15 -16.42 -34.93
CA GLN A 666 -8.78 -16.09 -34.53
C GLN A 666 -8.66 -14.68 -33.91
N GLN A 667 -9.32 -13.68 -34.49
CA GLN A 667 -9.33 -12.31 -33.94
C GLN A 667 -10.05 -12.27 -32.59
N ARG A 668 -11.15 -13.01 -32.44
CA ARG A 668 -11.90 -13.17 -31.19
C ARG A 668 -11.03 -13.74 -30.08
N LYS A 669 -10.31 -14.85 -30.33
CA LYS A 669 -9.30 -15.39 -29.41
C LYS A 669 -8.23 -14.35 -29.01
N LYS A 670 -7.76 -13.51 -29.95
CA LYS A 670 -6.83 -12.41 -29.66
C LYS A 670 -7.45 -11.30 -28.80
N VAL A 671 -8.72 -10.96 -29.01
CA VAL A 671 -9.48 -10.02 -28.16
C VAL A 671 -9.71 -10.59 -26.77
N ASP A 672 -10.05 -11.87 -26.64
CA ASP A 672 -10.24 -12.54 -25.35
C ASP A 672 -8.93 -12.61 -24.55
N ALA A 673 -7.82 -12.99 -25.19
CA ALA A 673 -6.49 -12.96 -24.56
C ALA A 673 -5.99 -11.53 -24.23
N ALA A 674 -6.51 -10.49 -24.89
CA ALA A 674 -6.28 -9.10 -24.51
C ALA A 674 -7.21 -8.63 -23.37
N TYR A 675 -8.45 -9.12 -23.34
CA TYR A 675 -9.42 -8.88 -22.28
C TYR A 675 -8.92 -9.44 -20.96
N ASP A 676 -8.47 -10.69 -20.95
CA ASP A 676 -8.01 -11.38 -19.74
C ASP A 676 -6.75 -10.77 -19.15
N ARG A 677 -5.79 -10.36 -20.01
CA ARG A 677 -4.61 -9.57 -19.60
C ARG A 677 -4.95 -8.13 -19.18
N SER A 678 -6.14 -7.63 -19.46
CA SER A 678 -6.59 -6.28 -19.05
C SER A 678 -7.34 -6.26 -17.72
N ARG A 679 -7.69 -7.43 -17.16
CA ARG A 679 -8.36 -7.54 -15.86
C ARG A 679 -7.49 -6.92 -14.77
N GLU A 680 -8.12 -6.30 -13.78
CA GLU A 680 -7.43 -5.74 -12.61
C GLU A 680 -7.45 -6.66 -11.40
N TRP A 681 -8.43 -7.56 -11.33
CA TRP A 681 -8.56 -8.57 -10.28
C TRP A 681 -9.04 -9.92 -10.82
N ILE A 682 -8.69 -10.98 -10.11
CA ILE A 682 -8.98 -12.38 -10.39
C ILE A 682 -9.84 -12.94 -9.24
N ASN A 683 -10.93 -13.61 -9.60
CA ASN A 683 -11.83 -14.25 -8.65
C ASN A 683 -11.42 -15.72 -8.50
N ASP A 684 -10.96 -16.11 -7.30
CA ASP A 684 -10.66 -17.50 -6.97
C ASP A 684 -11.85 -18.08 -6.17
N HIS A 685 -12.77 -18.67 -6.91
CA HIS A 685 -13.98 -19.31 -6.36
C HIS A 685 -13.69 -20.62 -5.62
N GLN A 686 -12.51 -21.23 -5.78
CA GLN A 686 -12.13 -22.44 -5.05
C GLN A 686 -11.65 -22.10 -3.64
N ARG A 687 -10.88 -21.01 -3.49
CA ARG A 687 -10.36 -20.54 -2.21
C ARG A 687 -11.22 -19.45 -1.54
N GLY A 688 -12.28 -18.98 -2.18
CA GLY A 688 -13.20 -17.98 -1.60
C GLY A 688 -12.59 -16.57 -1.50
N LEU A 689 -11.63 -16.23 -2.37
CA LEU A 689 -10.85 -14.99 -2.31
C LEU A 689 -10.84 -14.23 -3.65
N VAL A 690 -10.54 -12.93 -3.59
CA VAL A 690 -10.23 -12.08 -4.73
C VAL A 690 -8.80 -11.57 -4.60
N ARG A 691 -8.02 -11.69 -5.68
CA ARG A 691 -6.64 -11.22 -5.73
C ARG A 691 -6.42 -10.24 -6.86
N SER A 692 -5.46 -9.33 -6.70
CA SER A 692 -5.03 -8.46 -7.78
C SER A 692 -4.51 -9.28 -8.96
N ALA A 693 -4.79 -8.84 -10.20
CA ALA A 693 -4.18 -9.43 -11.39
C ALA A 693 -2.66 -9.18 -11.45
N ARG A 694 -2.14 -8.26 -10.63
CA ARG A 694 -0.71 -8.01 -10.40
C ARG A 694 -0.17 -8.69 -9.13
N CYS A 695 -0.96 -9.52 -8.45
CA CYS A 695 -0.49 -10.26 -7.28
C CYS A 695 0.58 -11.28 -7.70
N LEU A 696 1.82 -11.06 -7.26
CA LEU A 696 2.96 -11.95 -7.54
C LEU A 696 2.86 -13.32 -6.87
N GLN A 697 1.86 -13.55 -6.02
CA GLN A 697 1.59 -14.78 -5.24
C GLN A 697 2.68 -15.20 -4.24
N LYS A 698 3.88 -14.61 -4.29
CA LYS A 698 4.96 -14.76 -3.31
C LYS A 698 4.52 -14.41 -1.87
N GLU A 699 5.32 -14.90 -0.92
CA GLU A 699 5.22 -14.75 0.52
C GLU A 699 4.82 -13.34 0.98
N PHE A 700 3.95 -13.26 1.99
CA PHE A 700 3.61 -12.04 2.71
C PHE A 700 3.16 -12.42 4.14
N ASN A 701 3.46 -11.57 5.13
CA ASN A 701 3.32 -11.91 6.56
C ASN A 701 1.84 -12.01 6.99
N GLY A 702 1.23 -13.17 6.80
CA GLY A 702 -0.13 -13.53 7.25
C GLY A 702 -1.29 -12.83 6.51
N GLY A 703 -1.10 -11.59 6.06
CA GLY A 703 -2.12 -10.77 5.39
C GLY A 703 -2.07 -10.78 3.86
N PRO A 704 -3.03 -10.12 3.20
CA PRO A 704 -3.00 -9.91 1.75
C PRO A 704 -1.87 -8.97 1.38
N CYS A 705 -1.11 -9.27 0.32
CA CYS A 705 -0.07 -8.35 -0.14
C CYS A 705 -0.66 -6.99 -0.58
N ILE A 706 0.15 -5.94 -0.51
CA ILE A 706 -0.27 -4.54 -0.76
C ILE A 706 -1.05 -4.35 -2.08
N THR A 707 -0.72 -5.09 -3.14
CA THR A 707 -1.43 -5.01 -4.43
C THR A 707 -2.87 -5.54 -4.37
N CYS A 708 -3.16 -6.47 -3.46
CA CYS A 708 -4.51 -6.99 -3.19
C CYS A 708 -5.30 -6.04 -2.29
N LEU A 709 -4.67 -5.50 -1.22
CA LEU A 709 -5.28 -4.48 -0.36
C LEU A 709 -5.70 -3.24 -1.17
N ALA A 710 -4.83 -2.78 -2.07
CA ALA A 710 -5.09 -1.66 -2.98
C ALA A 710 -6.33 -1.83 -3.88
N LEU A 711 -6.90 -3.04 -4.03
CA LEU A 711 -8.18 -3.21 -4.71
C LEU A 711 -9.34 -2.55 -3.97
N ARG A 712 -9.36 -2.54 -2.62
CA ARG A 712 -10.49 -1.99 -1.84
C ARG A 712 -10.75 -0.52 -2.16
N HIS A 713 -9.69 0.24 -2.40
CA HIS A 713 -9.70 1.67 -2.74
C HIS A 713 -9.97 1.96 -4.23
N LYS A 714 -10.01 0.93 -5.09
CA LYS A 714 -10.36 1.10 -6.51
C LYS A 714 -11.87 1.17 -6.67
N GLY A 715 -12.41 2.37 -6.93
CA GLY A 715 -13.83 2.60 -7.20
C GLY A 715 -14.53 1.57 -8.10
N PRO A 716 -13.94 1.06 -9.22
CA PRO A 716 -14.54 -0.01 -10.01
C PRO A 716 -14.74 -1.34 -9.26
N PHE A 717 -13.85 -1.68 -8.33
CA PHE A 717 -13.96 -2.86 -7.46
C PHE A 717 -14.87 -2.58 -6.26
N THR A 718 -14.78 -1.42 -5.61
CA THR A 718 -15.69 -0.99 -4.54
C THR A 718 -17.16 -1.01 -5.04
N ASN A 719 -17.41 -0.50 -6.24
CA ASN A 719 -18.71 -0.58 -6.93
C ASN A 719 -19.09 -2.01 -7.36
N ALA A 720 -18.14 -2.92 -7.51
CA ALA A 720 -18.43 -4.34 -7.74
C ALA A 720 -18.80 -5.05 -6.44
N LEU A 721 -18.15 -4.72 -5.31
CA LEU A 721 -18.49 -5.22 -3.98
C LEU A 721 -19.87 -4.74 -3.53
N ALA A 722 -20.18 -3.45 -3.69
CA ALA A 722 -21.40 -2.81 -3.17
C ALA A 722 -22.73 -3.21 -3.85
N ARG A 723 -22.71 -3.80 -5.06
CA ARG A 723 -23.95 -4.18 -5.77
C ARG A 723 -24.74 -5.26 -5.04
N ASP A 724 -26.01 -5.01 -4.72
CA ASP A 724 -26.86 -6.09 -4.22
C ASP A 724 -27.03 -7.25 -5.21
N GLY A 725 -27.34 -8.42 -4.67
CA GLY A 725 -27.68 -9.59 -5.47
C GLY A 725 -28.94 -9.33 -6.30
N ALA A 726 -28.95 -9.77 -7.56
CA ALA A 726 -30.14 -9.68 -8.38
C ALA A 726 -31.30 -10.46 -7.72
N LYS A 727 -32.43 -9.78 -7.47
CA LYS A 727 -33.65 -10.38 -6.93
C LYS A 727 -33.97 -11.68 -7.71
N PRO A 728 -34.35 -12.78 -7.03
CA PRO A 728 -34.39 -14.12 -7.62
C PRO A 728 -35.15 -14.19 -8.95
N ASP A 729 -36.28 -13.49 -9.04
CA ASP A 729 -37.16 -13.44 -10.23
C ASP A 729 -36.47 -12.88 -11.49
N ARG A 730 -35.31 -12.22 -11.35
CA ARG A 730 -34.54 -11.62 -12.45
C ARG A 730 -33.32 -12.46 -12.88
N GLN A 731 -33.07 -13.63 -12.30
CA GLN A 731 -31.89 -14.47 -12.61
C GLN A 731 -32.01 -15.28 -13.93
N LYS A 732 -32.64 -14.73 -14.98
CA LYS A 732 -33.15 -15.50 -16.13
C LYS A 732 -32.12 -16.10 -17.11
N TYR A 733 -30.82 -15.82 -17.01
CA TYR A 733 -29.86 -16.11 -18.12
C TYR A 733 -28.54 -16.83 -17.78
N ASN A 734 -28.23 -17.19 -16.53
CA ASN A 734 -26.90 -17.73 -16.17
C ASN A 734 -26.73 -19.27 -16.20
N ARG A 735 -27.60 -20.03 -16.89
CA ARG A 735 -27.52 -21.52 -16.91
C ARG A 735 -26.38 -22.11 -17.75
N GLY A 736 -25.68 -21.33 -18.58
CA GLY A 736 -24.80 -21.84 -19.64
C GLY A 736 -23.41 -22.37 -19.23
N VAL A 737 -23.01 -22.33 -17.95
CA VAL A 737 -21.60 -22.53 -17.54
C VAL A 737 -21.35 -23.77 -16.66
N GLN A 738 -22.39 -24.44 -16.15
CA GLN A 738 -22.24 -25.51 -15.15
C GLN A 738 -22.14 -26.95 -15.71
N SER A 739 -22.17 -27.16 -17.04
CA SER A 739 -22.37 -28.48 -17.65
C SER A 739 -21.11 -29.22 -18.14
N SER A 740 -19.94 -28.58 -18.19
CA SER A 740 -18.78 -29.10 -18.95
C SER A 740 -17.72 -29.88 -18.17
N THR A 741 -17.86 -30.06 -16.85
CA THR A 741 -16.82 -30.66 -15.98
C THR A 741 -17.17 -32.06 -15.42
N ARG A 742 -18.11 -32.78 -16.03
CA ARG A 742 -18.42 -34.19 -15.70
C ARG A 742 -18.52 -35.07 -16.95
N LYS A 743 -17.39 -35.48 -17.53
CA LYS A 743 -17.30 -36.61 -18.50
C LYS A 743 -15.86 -37.07 -18.77
N SER A 744 -15.36 -38.03 -17.99
CA SER A 744 -14.23 -38.92 -18.34
C SER A 744 -14.07 -40.03 -17.29
N ALA A 745 -13.82 -41.27 -17.75
CA ALA A 745 -13.38 -42.44 -16.97
C ALA A 745 -14.17 -42.79 -15.67
N PHE A 746 -15.08 -43.75 -15.77
CA PHE A 746 -14.79 -45.12 -15.32
C PHE A 746 -15.72 -46.12 -16.03
N ASP A 747 -15.23 -47.32 -16.30
CA ASP A 747 -15.83 -48.24 -17.27
C ASP A 747 -16.94 -49.14 -16.70
N CYS A 748 -17.74 -49.67 -17.61
CA CYS A 748 -18.75 -50.67 -17.33
C CYS A 748 -18.22 -52.06 -17.73
N PRO A 749 -18.51 -53.11 -16.95
CA PRO A 749 -18.70 -54.43 -17.53
C PRO A 749 -20.12 -54.97 -17.30
N ASN A 750 -20.76 -55.33 -18.42
CA ASN A 750 -21.81 -56.33 -18.63
C ASN A 750 -22.73 -56.79 -17.48
N ALA A 751 -24.02 -56.49 -17.66
CA ALA A 751 -25.13 -57.44 -17.82
C ALA A 751 -25.20 -58.71 -16.94
N PHE A 752 -26.35 -58.91 -16.28
CA PHE A 752 -27.34 -59.93 -16.69
C PHE A 752 -28.73 -59.65 -16.05
N ALA A 753 -29.67 -60.59 -16.23
CA ALA A 753 -30.98 -60.71 -15.57
C ALA A 753 -32.08 -59.67 -15.87
N LYS A 754 -33.03 -60.07 -16.74
CA LYS A 754 -34.43 -59.61 -16.71
C LYS A 754 -35.17 -60.28 -15.55
N ALA A 755 -36.30 -59.69 -15.14
CA ALA A 755 -37.31 -60.25 -14.21
C ALA A 755 -36.81 -60.36 -12.73
N ASN A 756 -37.68 -60.39 -11.73
CA ASN A 756 -39.12 -60.69 -11.76
C ASN A 756 -39.97 -59.80 -10.82
N ARG A 757 -41.30 -59.88 -10.92
CA ARG A 757 -42.25 -59.23 -10.00
C ARG A 757 -42.54 -60.10 -8.76
N ARG A 758 -43.07 -59.43 -7.72
CA ARG A 758 -43.94 -59.91 -6.61
C ARG A 758 -43.30 -60.42 -5.29
N LYS A 759 -43.99 -60.00 -4.22
CA LYS A 759 -44.14 -60.57 -2.86
C LYS A 759 -43.06 -60.30 -1.78
N PHE A 760 -43.43 -59.38 -0.88
CA PHE A 760 -43.33 -59.48 0.59
C PHE A 760 -43.81 -60.85 1.14
N PRO A 761 -43.58 -61.21 2.43
CA PRO A 761 -43.05 -60.38 3.54
C PRO A 761 -41.87 -60.99 4.34
N PHE A 762 -41.08 -60.14 5.00
CA PHE A 762 -41.18 -59.91 6.46
C PHE A 762 -40.48 -58.60 6.83
#